data_AF-A0A2T4WY33-F1
#
_entry.id   AF-A0A2T4WY33-F1
#
_cell.length_a   1.000
_cell.length_b   1.000
_cell.length_c   1.000
_cell.angle_alpha   90.00
_cell.angle_beta   90.00
_cell.angle_gamma   90.00
#
_symmetry.space_group_name_H-M   'P 1'
#
loop_
_entity.id
_entity.type
_entity.pdbx_description
1 polymer ?
#
loop_
_entity_poly.entity_id
_entity_poly.type
_entity_poly.pdbx_seq_one_letter_code
_entity_poly.pdbx_strand_id
1 'polypeptide(L)'
;MAQRSTLNARRITLLFTIIFLSIVNSMAQSETECGTANPQDLTQIINYVNNLPSTASLASSFNTEYEIPINLILVTDGDGAFYFDNLTEGEIITKFTQSLEFTNSYFTDNYHFSLCTHLVSAPAPDLSDVTLSNDQNVQSLATIDYSLTSVNCYLVNNFTNNASAEARFPFNTAPNNMIALRYSLFNANSDLFPEVIGRILAHELGHYLGLLHSNAIVNPNDDCLTSGDLMCSTPPDPFSPGNSNVSCIGNCLDGFDCTFSNTMPVVNYIYENLQRNNIMLSSPGAACPPVLFEDDQLERMRNFLFGDPHRWNLVQSPTSSCRDYLEKDGFVYRPRVDNGMEELDPFVSAVVDFDNISSGGIDICNPITNLIGLYSINNFFTPCGINAQTGDLRYAPLGENPMDENFDYLNGVTTLDIIRINKHILGTQELESPFQKIAADVNNSSTITTLDIIRIRKLILRLITEFEEVDSWRFVPALGEFDGNFWSDFYADPFSASWTAPDGQERSYLATNAPSYLNKVDLNSASYLTYFDKVWSFYAVKSGDVNGSARVGLDGFVDEGETFLFTETKTSAEILSDGTSSDEVLLATVSVGEGEVVDLAGYQFSVNFDDSNLELLAIEPGKIAFSSEDFVVDYAGLDASIRTLWINYTTNPVVVQESDDLFTLVFRPKYNLANLNGLISFGGATDFKDLIISSEDKLNSASLQVKYSKATIKDFVIKEAYGNPFTGSGNLHLKIEMKELKEVTILLQDQQGQTVMLDFNDLLLGDNDIEIPASTVYFLQNGSLFYTIATDEYVKSGTIIKME
;
A
#
# COMPACT_ATOMS: atom_id res chain seq x y z
N MET A 1 -0.55 34.95 26.19
CA MET A 1 -1.31 34.53 24.99
C MET A 1 -2.29 33.37 25.25
N ALA A 2 -2.05 32.49 26.24
CA ALA A 2 -2.97 31.39 26.59
C ALA A 2 -4.33 31.79 27.22
N GLN A 3 -4.50 33.02 27.73
CA GLN A 3 -5.78 33.49 28.30
C GLN A 3 -6.73 34.17 27.29
N ARG A 4 -6.27 34.48 26.07
CA ARG A 4 -7.12 35.08 25.03
C ARG A 4 -7.80 34.02 24.15
N SER A 5 -7.23 32.81 24.02
CA SER A 5 -7.85 31.69 23.30
C SER A 5 -9.05 31.11 24.06
N THR A 6 -8.97 30.99 25.38
CA THR A 6 -10.06 30.48 26.23
C THR A 6 -11.25 31.42 26.32
N LEU A 7 -11.04 32.75 26.22
CA LEU A 7 -12.10 33.75 26.25
C LEU A 7 -12.86 33.83 24.92
N ASN A 8 -12.19 33.58 23.79
CA ASN A 8 -12.83 33.50 22.48
C ASN A 8 -13.55 32.17 22.27
N ALA A 9 -12.99 31.04 22.75
CA ALA A 9 -13.69 29.76 22.78
C ALA A 9 -15.00 29.85 23.57
N ARG A 10 -14.98 30.42 24.79
CA ARG A 10 -16.21 30.62 25.59
C ARG A 10 -17.21 31.59 24.98
N ARG A 11 -16.78 32.62 24.23
CA ARG A 11 -17.69 33.53 23.52
C ARG A 11 -18.31 32.91 22.27
N ILE A 12 -17.58 32.03 21.58
CA ILE A 12 -18.08 31.28 20.42
C ILE A 12 -19.04 30.18 20.89
N THR A 13 -18.72 29.46 21.97
CA THR A 13 -19.65 28.50 22.60
C THR A 13 -20.94 29.20 23.04
N LEU A 14 -20.86 30.37 23.71
CA LEU A 14 -22.06 31.10 24.16
C LEU A 14 -22.88 31.71 23.01
N LEU A 15 -22.25 32.14 21.90
CA LEU A 15 -22.96 32.59 20.71
C LEU A 15 -23.66 31.42 19.99
N PHE A 16 -23.00 30.25 19.92
CA PHE A 16 -23.62 29.02 19.45
C PHE A 16 -24.81 28.64 20.33
N THR A 17 -24.69 28.68 21.68
CA THR A 17 -25.81 28.34 22.59
C THR A 17 -26.99 29.31 22.46
N ILE A 18 -26.75 30.61 22.22
CA ILE A 18 -27.83 31.61 22.07
C ILE A 18 -28.53 31.47 20.72
N ILE A 19 -27.82 31.13 19.65
CA ILE A 19 -28.39 30.83 18.33
C ILE A 19 -29.13 29.47 18.37
N PHE A 20 -28.59 28.48 19.09
CA PHE A 20 -29.24 27.18 19.36
C PHE A 20 -30.58 27.37 20.11
N LEU A 21 -30.61 28.17 21.18
CA LEU A 21 -31.85 28.44 21.93
C LEU A 21 -32.93 29.20 21.12
N SER A 22 -32.54 29.96 20.10
CA SER A 22 -33.49 30.72 19.27
C SER A 22 -34.02 29.95 18.07
N ILE A 23 -33.34 28.89 17.63
CA ILE A 23 -33.79 27.98 16.56
C ILE A 23 -34.66 26.84 17.14
N VAL A 24 -34.29 26.29 18.31
CA VAL A 24 -35.04 25.22 18.99
C VAL A 24 -36.47 25.66 19.38
N ASN A 25 -36.68 26.95 19.69
CA ASN A 25 -38.01 27.48 20.03
C ASN A 25 -38.98 27.59 18.83
N SER A 26 -38.50 27.46 17.58
CA SER A 26 -39.37 27.55 16.38
C SER A 26 -39.84 26.22 15.80
N MET A 27 -39.41 25.07 16.34
CA MET A 27 -39.62 23.75 15.71
C MET A 27 -40.58 22.82 16.48
N ALA A 28 -41.51 23.38 17.23
CA ALA A 28 -42.47 22.64 18.08
C ALA A 28 -43.66 22.00 17.31
N GLN A 29 -43.49 21.52 16.07
CA GLN A 29 -44.57 20.82 15.35
C GLN A 29 -44.04 19.64 14.52
N SER A 30 -43.85 18.49 15.19
CA SER A 30 -44.02 17.11 14.68
C SER A 30 -43.42 16.16 15.71
N GLU A 31 -44.04 16.04 16.88
CA GLU A 31 -43.61 15.09 17.93
C GLU A 31 -43.75 13.66 17.38
N THR A 32 -42.62 12.96 17.34
CA THR A 32 -42.45 11.62 16.74
C THR A 32 -42.52 10.58 17.85
N GLU A 33 -43.60 9.80 17.88
CA GLU A 33 -43.79 8.72 18.85
C GLU A 33 -42.92 7.50 18.47
N CYS A 34 -42.19 6.93 19.45
CA CYS A 34 -41.45 5.67 19.29
C CYS A 34 -42.34 4.50 19.73
N GLY A 35 -42.13 3.30 19.16
CA GLY A 35 -42.99 2.13 19.41
C GLY A 35 -43.01 1.74 20.90
N THR A 36 -44.19 1.73 21.54
CA THR A 36 -44.30 1.39 22.97
C THR A 36 -43.93 -0.07 23.26
N ALA A 37 -43.04 -0.31 24.23
CA ALA A 37 -42.79 -1.65 24.77
C ALA A 37 -44.09 -2.21 25.37
N ASN A 38 -44.41 -3.47 25.06
CA ASN A 38 -45.64 -4.12 25.53
C ASN A 38 -45.45 -4.52 27.01
N PRO A 39 -46.48 -4.45 27.88
CA PRO A 39 -46.45 -5.00 29.24
C PRO A 39 -45.93 -6.44 29.36
N GLN A 40 -45.97 -7.24 28.28
CA GLN A 40 -45.39 -8.59 28.21
C GLN A 40 -43.85 -8.58 28.18
N ASP A 41 -43.23 -7.60 27.55
CA ASP A 41 -41.77 -7.43 27.47
C ASP A 41 -41.17 -7.17 28.85
N LEU A 42 -41.94 -6.52 29.72
CA LEU A 42 -41.51 -6.19 31.08
C LEU A 42 -41.22 -7.42 31.94
N THR A 43 -42.11 -8.41 31.92
CA THR A 43 -41.91 -9.65 32.68
C THR A 43 -40.73 -10.45 32.10
N GLN A 44 -40.52 -10.37 30.78
CA GLN A 44 -39.41 -11.03 30.11
C GLN A 44 -38.08 -10.35 30.43
N ILE A 45 -37.99 -9.02 30.41
CA ILE A 45 -36.81 -8.25 30.81
C ILE A 45 -36.44 -8.52 32.25
N ILE A 46 -37.40 -8.46 33.18
CA ILE A 46 -37.13 -8.73 34.60
C ILE A 46 -36.56 -10.14 34.77
N ASN A 47 -37.15 -11.14 34.11
CA ASN A 47 -36.64 -12.50 34.17
C ASN A 47 -35.28 -12.66 33.48
N TYR A 48 -35.02 -11.93 32.39
CA TYR A 48 -33.77 -12.02 31.63
C TYR A 48 -32.63 -11.33 32.38
N VAL A 49 -32.84 -10.11 32.87
CA VAL A 49 -31.88 -9.33 33.69
C VAL A 49 -31.49 -10.10 34.95
N ASN A 50 -32.45 -10.72 35.63
CA ASN A 50 -32.18 -11.54 36.83
C ASN A 50 -31.41 -12.85 36.53
N ASN A 51 -31.35 -13.27 35.27
CA ASN A 51 -30.65 -14.49 34.83
C ASN A 51 -29.37 -14.20 34.02
N LEU A 52 -29.02 -12.94 33.79
CA LEU A 52 -27.74 -12.58 33.17
C LEU A 52 -26.60 -12.97 34.14
N PRO A 53 -25.51 -13.61 33.66
CA PRO A 53 -24.35 -13.87 34.48
C PRO A 53 -23.80 -12.55 35.06
N SER A 54 -23.27 -12.57 36.27
CA SER A 54 -22.52 -11.42 36.79
C SER A 54 -21.22 -11.26 35.98
N THR A 55 -21.27 -10.51 34.89
CA THR A 55 -20.18 -10.33 33.91
C THR A 55 -19.09 -9.36 34.36
N ALA A 56 -19.15 -8.87 35.61
CA ALA A 56 -18.19 -7.95 36.20
C ALA A 56 -16.72 -8.42 36.08
N SER A 57 -16.45 -9.73 35.97
CA SER A 57 -15.09 -10.26 35.77
C SER A 57 -14.63 -10.35 34.30
N LEU A 58 -15.54 -10.32 33.32
CA LEU A 58 -15.25 -10.38 31.88
C LEU A 58 -15.06 -8.97 31.29
N ALA A 59 -15.80 -7.97 31.79
CA ALA A 59 -15.66 -6.57 31.35
C ALA A 59 -14.35 -5.92 31.85
N SER A 60 -13.85 -6.32 33.03
CA SER A 60 -12.63 -5.74 33.63
C SER A 60 -11.32 -6.08 32.89
N SER A 61 -11.35 -6.99 31.91
CA SER A 61 -10.17 -7.34 31.10
C SER A 61 -10.04 -6.53 29.81
N PHE A 62 -11.04 -5.72 29.44
CA PHE A 62 -11.03 -4.88 28.24
C PHE A 62 -10.95 -3.40 28.64
N ASN A 63 -9.75 -2.82 28.60
CA ASN A 63 -9.48 -1.39 28.84
C ASN A 63 -9.57 -0.55 27.54
N THR A 64 -10.28 -1.04 26.52
CA THR A 64 -10.33 -0.48 25.15
C THR A 64 -11.75 -0.13 24.74
N GLU A 65 -11.88 0.81 23.79
CA GLU A 65 -13.13 1.18 23.11
C GLU A 65 -13.83 -0.07 22.51
N TYR A 66 -15.14 -0.20 22.72
CA TYR A 66 -16.02 -1.22 22.18
C TYR A 66 -16.45 -0.79 20.77
N GLU A 67 -15.70 -1.23 19.77
CA GLU A 67 -16.01 -0.99 18.36
C GLU A 67 -17.15 -1.92 17.92
N ILE A 68 -18.35 -1.36 17.76
CA ILE A 68 -19.58 -2.09 17.41
C ILE A 68 -19.96 -1.77 15.96
N PRO A 69 -19.86 -2.75 15.06
CA PRO A 69 -20.15 -2.56 13.65
C PRO A 69 -21.66 -2.44 13.37
N ILE A 70 -22.04 -1.49 12.52
CA ILE A 70 -23.41 -1.30 12.00
C ILE A 70 -23.44 -1.53 10.49
N ASN A 71 -24.36 -2.40 10.04
CA ASN A 71 -24.71 -2.58 8.64
C ASN A 71 -25.98 -1.77 8.33
N LEU A 72 -25.94 -0.95 7.29
CA LEU A 72 -27.09 -0.19 6.81
C LEU A 72 -27.72 -0.90 5.60
N ILE A 73 -28.96 -1.37 5.75
CA ILE A 73 -29.67 -2.20 4.76
C ILE A 73 -30.86 -1.41 4.22
N LEU A 74 -30.95 -1.23 2.90
CA LEU A 74 -32.02 -0.45 2.27
C LEU A 74 -33.11 -1.40 1.75
N VAL A 75 -34.29 -1.35 2.37
CA VAL A 75 -35.44 -2.14 1.89
C VAL A 75 -36.11 -1.37 0.76
N THR A 76 -36.20 -1.97 -0.44
CA THR A 76 -36.86 -1.39 -1.62
C THR A 76 -38.25 -1.97 -1.84
N ASP A 77 -39.04 -1.33 -2.70
CA ASP A 77 -40.38 -1.82 -3.05
C ASP A 77 -40.35 -3.06 -3.94
N GLY A 78 -41.52 -3.60 -4.29
CA GLY A 78 -41.64 -4.82 -5.10
C GLY A 78 -41.06 -4.72 -6.52
N ASP A 79 -40.79 -3.50 -7.02
CA ASP A 79 -40.17 -3.23 -8.32
C ASP A 79 -38.68 -2.87 -8.19
N GLY A 80 -38.13 -2.91 -6.97
CA GLY A 80 -36.74 -2.58 -6.67
C GLY A 80 -36.45 -1.09 -6.61
N ALA A 81 -37.48 -0.24 -6.63
CA ALA A 81 -37.34 1.20 -6.48
C ALA A 81 -37.26 1.60 -4.99
N PHE A 82 -36.52 2.67 -4.71
CA PHE A 82 -36.56 3.29 -3.38
C PHE A 82 -37.95 3.89 -3.14
N TYR A 83 -38.46 3.77 -1.92
CA TYR A 83 -39.80 4.24 -1.55
C TYR A 83 -40.02 5.76 -1.71
N PHE A 84 -38.96 6.55 -1.98
CA PHE A 84 -39.06 7.97 -2.25
C PHE A 84 -38.15 8.38 -3.41
N ASP A 85 -38.76 8.93 -4.47
CA ASP A 85 -38.16 9.26 -5.76
C ASP A 85 -37.05 10.35 -5.76
N ASN A 86 -36.66 10.89 -4.60
CA ASN A 86 -35.83 12.10 -4.48
C ASN A 86 -34.56 11.94 -3.60
N LEU A 87 -34.18 10.73 -3.20
CA LEU A 87 -32.96 10.50 -2.42
C LEU A 87 -32.10 9.44 -3.09
N THR A 88 -30.82 9.76 -3.25
CA THR A 88 -29.79 8.82 -3.69
C THR A 88 -29.27 8.01 -2.50
N GLU A 89 -28.78 6.81 -2.78
CA GLU A 89 -28.11 5.96 -1.79
C GLU A 89 -26.98 6.70 -1.05
N GLY A 90 -26.18 7.48 -1.77
CA GLY A 90 -25.10 8.28 -1.19
C GLY A 90 -25.59 9.39 -0.25
N GLU A 91 -26.75 10.01 -0.49
CA GLU A 91 -27.33 10.98 0.44
C GLU A 91 -27.80 10.31 1.74
N ILE A 92 -28.35 9.10 1.63
CA ILE A 92 -28.77 8.30 2.78
C ILE A 92 -27.56 7.91 3.63
N ILE A 93 -26.52 7.35 3.01
CA ILE A 93 -25.27 7.00 3.70
C ILE A 93 -24.68 8.24 4.37
N THR A 94 -24.58 9.36 3.66
CA THR A 94 -24.04 10.61 4.20
C THR A 94 -24.79 11.06 5.46
N LYS A 95 -26.12 11.12 5.38
CA LYS A 95 -26.96 11.52 6.51
C LYS A 95 -26.87 10.52 7.65
N PHE A 96 -26.84 9.23 7.36
CA PHE A 96 -26.70 8.17 8.36
C PHE A 96 -25.35 8.28 9.09
N THR A 97 -24.26 8.44 8.37
CA THR A 97 -22.91 8.62 8.92
C THR A 97 -22.81 9.87 9.80
N GLN A 98 -23.34 11.01 9.34
CA GLN A 98 -23.41 12.22 10.18
C GLN A 98 -24.24 11.99 11.44
N SER A 99 -25.35 11.26 11.32
CA SER A 99 -26.20 10.92 12.46
C SER A 99 -25.49 9.97 13.44
N LEU A 100 -24.60 9.11 12.94
CA LEU A 100 -23.80 8.19 13.75
C LEU A 100 -22.77 8.95 14.61
N GLU A 101 -22.20 10.05 14.14
CA GLU A 101 -21.35 10.93 14.95
C GLU A 101 -22.11 11.48 16.17
N PHE A 102 -23.33 11.98 15.95
CA PHE A 102 -24.19 12.42 17.05
C PHE A 102 -24.60 11.26 17.95
N THR A 103 -24.90 10.09 17.38
CA THR A 103 -25.22 8.87 18.11
C THR A 103 -24.09 8.52 19.09
N ASN A 104 -22.84 8.43 18.59
CA ASN A 104 -21.66 8.15 19.40
C ASN A 104 -21.45 9.16 20.52
N SER A 105 -21.76 10.45 20.27
CA SER A 105 -21.65 11.49 21.31
C SER A 105 -22.56 11.29 22.52
N TYR A 106 -23.62 10.46 22.41
CA TYR A 106 -24.52 10.15 23.52
C TYR A 106 -24.01 9.02 24.43
N PHE A 107 -22.98 8.27 24.02
CA PHE A 107 -22.39 7.19 24.81
C PHE A 107 -21.04 7.61 25.39
N THR A 108 -20.85 7.49 26.71
CA THR A 108 -19.64 7.97 27.42
C THR A 108 -18.72 6.87 27.95
N ASP A 109 -19.13 5.61 27.81
CA ASP A 109 -18.55 4.45 28.47
C ASP A 109 -17.89 3.48 27.48
N ASN A 110 -17.00 4.04 26.66
CA ASN A 110 -16.21 3.35 25.65
C ASN A 110 -17.01 2.70 24.51
N TYR A 111 -18.29 3.00 24.31
CA TYR A 111 -19.01 2.52 23.12
C TYR A 111 -18.64 3.36 21.91
N HIS A 112 -18.36 2.69 20.80
CA HIS A 112 -18.18 3.31 19.51
C HIS A 112 -18.91 2.51 18.45
N PHE A 113 -19.82 3.16 17.72
CA PHE A 113 -20.54 2.54 16.63
C PHE A 113 -19.94 3.02 15.30
N SER A 114 -19.55 2.07 14.44
CA SER A 114 -18.96 2.37 13.13
C SER A 114 -19.83 1.77 12.02
N LEU A 115 -19.95 2.50 10.91
CA LEU A 115 -20.59 1.97 9.71
C LEU A 115 -19.61 1.07 8.96
N CYS A 116 -19.97 -0.19 8.70
CA CYS A 116 -19.08 -1.17 8.02
C CYS A 116 -19.51 -1.56 6.60
N THR A 117 -20.62 -1.00 6.12
CA THR A 117 -21.26 -1.22 4.81
C THR A 117 -21.20 -2.63 4.21
N HIS A 118 -22.29 -3.39 4.40
CA HIS A 118 -22.91 -4.17 3.32
C HIS A 118 -24.20 -3.45 2.94
N LEU A 119 -24.21 -2.72 1.82
CA LEU A 119 -25.44 -2.17 1.29
C LEU A 119 -26.09 -3.21 0.36
N VAL A 120 -27.17 -3.83 0.85
CA VAL A 120 -28.01 -4.71 0.06
C VAL A 120 -29.35 -4.02 -0.14
N SER A 121 -29.71 -3.77 -1.40
CA SER A 121 -31.07 -3.42 -1.78
C SER A 121 -31.77 -4.66 -2.33
N ALA A 122 -32.88 -5.06 -1.71
CA ALA A 122 -33.67 -6.19 -2.16
C ALA A 122 -35.17 -5.84 -2.18
N PRO A 123 -35.88 -6.17 -3.26
CA PRO A 123 -37.31 -5.90 -3.37
C PRO A 123 -38.08 -6.75 -2.36
N ALA A 124 -38.90 -6.10 -1.52
CA ALA A 124 -39.70 -6.77 -0.51
C ALA A 124 -41.20 -6.39 -0.65
N PRO A 125 -41.94 -7.06 -1.56
CA PRO A 125 -43.31 -6.68 -1.91
C PRO A 125 -44.32 -6.76 -0.76
N ASP A 126 -44.01 -7.47 0.33
CA ASP A 126 -44.87 -7.66 1.51
C ASP A 126 -44.43 -6.83 2.75
N LEU A 127 -43.50 -5.89 2.61
CA LEU A 127 -42.94 -5.07 3.72
C LEU A 127 -43.31 -3.57 3.64
N SER A 128 -44.51 -3.25 3.15
CA SER A 128 -44.95 -1.85 3.01
C SER A 128 -45.09 -1.11 4.35
N ASP A 129 -45.54 -1.82 5.40
CA ASP A 129 -45.57 -1.37 6.79
C ASP A 129 -44.95 -2.45 7.69
N VAL A 130 -43.91 -2.10 8.45
CA VAL A 130 -43.13 -3.04 9.27
C VAL A 130 -43.47 -2.87 10.75
N THR A 131 -43.34 -3.94 11.53
CA THR A 131 -43.08 -3.85 12.98
C THR A 131 -42.19 -5.00 13.42
N LEU A 132 -41.20 -4.70 14.26
CA LEU A 132 -40.28 -5.68 14.83
C LEU A 132 -40.90 -6.50 15.96
N SER A 133 -42.13 -6.18 16.36
CA SER A 133 -42.96 -7.03 17.23
C SER A 133 -43.54 -8.25 16.50
N ASN A 134 -43.62 -8.20 15.16
CA ASN A 134 -44.14 -9.30 14.35
C ASN A 134 -43.00 -10.18 13.82
N ASP A 135 -42.96 -11.43 14.26
CA ASP A 135 -41.92 -12.38 13.85
C ASP A 135 -41.90 -12.64 12.33
N GLN A 136 -43.02 -12.52 11.62
CA GLN A 136 -43.02 -12.66 10.15
C GLN A 136 -42.26 -11.51 9.47
N ASN A 137 -42.43 -10.27 9.94
CA ASN A 137 -41.69 -9.13 9.39
C ASN A 137 -40.18 -9.27 9.68
N VAL A 138 -39.83 -9.71 10.88
CA VAL A 138 -38.45 -9.95 11.30
C VAL A 138 -37.77 -11.02 10.46
N GLN A 139 -38.45 -12.15 10.20
CA GLN A 139 -37.93 -13.19 9.32
C GLN A 139 -37.76 -12.69 7.89
N SER A 140 -38.72 -11.93 7.36
CA SER A 140 -38.61 -11.35 6.02
C SER A 140 -37.46 -10.36 5.90
N LEU A 141 -37.24 -9.47 6.87
CA LEU A 141 -36.08 -8.57 6.89
C LEU A 141 -34.76 -9.34 6.95
N ALA A 142 -34.70 -10.40 7.75
CA ALA A 142 -33.49 -11.24 7.86
C ALA A 142 -33.12 -11.95 6.55
N THR A 143 -34.11 -12.23 5.68
CA THR A 143 -33.84 -12.84 4.36
C THR A 143 -33.24 -11.86 3.35
N ILE A 144 -33.35 -10.55 3.58
CA ILE A 144 -32.73 -9.52 2.73
C ILE A 144 -31.23 -9.52 2.95
N ASP A 145 -30.83 -9.29 4.21
CA ASP A 145 -29.46 -9.39 4.69
C ASP A 145 -29.51 -9.48 6.22
N TYR A 146 -28.58 -10.20 6.84
CA TYR A 146 -28.52 -10.34 8.29
C TYR A 146 -27.14 -10.84 8.74
N SER A 147 -26.44 -10.01 9.52
CA SER A 147 -25.17 -10.32 10.16
C SER A 147 -25.35 -10.68 11.64
N LEU A 148 -24.62 -11.71 12.08
CA LEU A 148 -24.49 -12.05 13.49
C LEU A 148 -23.39 -11.24 14.20
N THR A 149 -22.51 -10.59 13.43
CA THR A 149 -21.36 -9.82 13.94
C THR A 149 -21.56 -8.33 13.81
N SER A 150 -22.69 -7.86 13.26
CA SER A 150 -23.05 -6.43 13.13
C SER A 150 -24.47 -6.14 13.60
N VAL A 151 -24.72 -4.89 13.97
CA VAL A 151 -26.07 -4.35 14.16
C VAL A 151 -26.69 -4.16 12.77
N ASN A 152 -27.78 -4.89 12.48
CA ASN A 152 -28.46 -4.77 11.20
C ASN A 152 -29.51 -3.64 11.28
N CYS A 153 -29.22 -2.51 10.65
CA CYS A 153 -30.07 -1.33 10.62
C CYS A 153 -30.80 -1.26 9.27
N TYR A 154 -32.10 -1.59 9.27
CA TYR A 154 -32.94 -1.57 8.07
C TYR A 154 -33.61 -0.21 7.89
N LEU A 155 -33.50 0.38 6.69
CA LEU A 155 -34.37 1.49 6.30
C LEU A 155 -35.62 0.94 5.65
N VAL A 156 -36.76 1.12 6.32
CA VAL A 156 -38.07 0.63 5.91
C VAL A 156 -38.98 1.79 5.50
N ASN A 157 -39.96 1.51 4.65
CA ASN A 157 -40.90 2.53 4.18
C ASN A 157 -41.67 3.20 5.33
N ASN A 158 -42.38 2.40 6.11
CA ASN A 158 -43.26 2.87 7.16
C ASN A 158 -43.45 1.80 8.26
N PHE A 159 -43.99 2.21 9.41
CA PHE A 159 -44.31 1.32 10.52
C PHE A 159 -45.82 1.23 10.75
N THR A 160 -46.32 0.05 11.12
CA THR A 160 -47.76 -0.20 11.37
C THR A 160 -48.35 0.66 12.49
N ASN A 161 -47.53 1.08 13.45
CA ASN A 161 -47.89 1.92 14.59
C ASN A 161 -47.53 3.41 14.39
N ASN A 162 -47.11 3.80 13.18
CA ASN A 162 -46.57 5.11 12.87
C ASN A 162 -45.33 5.52 13.69
N ALA A 163 -44.52 4.57 14.19
CA ALA A 163 -43.25 4.87 14.84
C ALA A 163 -42.19 5.42 13.86
N SER A 164 -41.26 6.23 14.35
CA SER A 164 -40.08 6.67 13.56
C SER A 164 -39.03 5.57 13.41
N ALA A 165 -38.92 4.71 14.41
CA ALA A 165 -37.97 3.62 14.47
C ALA A 165 -38.44 2.55 15.48
N GLU A 166 -37.87 1.35 15.37
CA GLU A 166 -38.05 0.26 16.33
C GLU A 166 -36.75 -0.56 16.44
N ALA A 167 -36.47 -1.13 17.62
CA ALA A 167 -35.41 -2.09 17.86
C ALA A 167 -35.95 -3.43 18.37
N ARG A 168 -35.25 -4.53 18.03
CA ARG A 168 -35.44 -5.82 18.70
C ARG A 168 -34.61 -5.90 19.97
N PHE A 169 -35.25 -6.27 21.06
CA PHE A 169 -34.59 -6.46 22.33
C PHE A 169 -33.80 -7.78 22.38
N PRO A 170 -32.79 -7.88 23.28
CA PRO A 170 -31.99 -9.11 23.43
C PRO A 170 -32.80 -10.37 23.75
N PHE A 171 -33.89 -10.25 24.51
CA PHE A 171 -34.73 -11.39 24.92
C PHE A 171 -35.75 -11.83 23.86
N ASN A 172 -35.89 -11.09 22.75
CA ASN A 172 -36.74 -11.54 21.65
C ASN A 172 -36.10 -12.75 20.95
N THR A 173 -36.95 -13.62 20.38
CA THR A 173 -36.47 -14.78 19.62
C THR A 173 -35.67 -14.35 18.39
N ALA A 174 -34.56 -15.04 18.13
CA ALA A 174 -33.72 -14.79 16.97
C ALA A 174 -34.51 -14.94 15.64
N PRO A 175 -34.22 -14.13 14.60
CA PRO A 175 -33.16 -13.11 14.58
C PRO A 175 -33.57 -11.87 15.37
N ASN A 176 -32.66 -11.36 16.19
CA ASN A 176 -32.90 -10.28 17.15
C ASN A 176 -31.79 -9.21 17.15
N ASN A 177 -30.82 -9.30 16.24
CA ASN A 177 -29.77 -8.28 16.02
C ASN A 177 -30.28 -7.22 15.01
N MET A 178 -31.39 -6.53 15.31
CA MET A 178 -32.04 -5.66 14.33
C MET A 178 -32.52 -4.33 14.91
N ILE A 179 -32.32 -3.27 14.14
CA ILE A 179 -32.97 -1.97 14.28
C ILE A 179 -33.63 -1.65 12.93
N ALA A 180 -34.78 -1.02 12.95
CA ALA A 180 -35.43 -0.49 11.77
C ALA A 180 -35.65 1.01 11.94
N LEU A 181 -35.33 1.80 10.92
CA LEU A 181 -35.59 3.24 10.85
C LEU A 181 -36.52 3.52 9.68
N ARG A 182 -37.40 4.51 9.83
CA ARG A 182 -38.27 4.93 8.75
C ARG A 182 -37.49 5.75 7.73
N TYR A 183 -37.66 5.43 6.45
CA TYR A 183 -37.01 6.13 5.35
C TYR A 183 -37.31 7.64 5.34
N SER A 184 -38.51 8.07 5.72
CA SER A 184 -38.89 9.49 5.73
C SER A 184 -38.05 10.37 6.68
N LEU A 185 -37.30 9.78 7.61
CA LEU A 185 -36.33 10.49 8.44
C LEU A 185 -35.20 11.12 7.61
N PHE A 186 -34.88 10.55 6.45
CA PHE A 186 -33.75 10.97 5.62
C PHE A 186 -34.13 11.95 4.50
N ASN A 187 -35.43 12.26 4.31
CA ASN A 187 -35.95 13.07 3.20
C ASN A 187 -35.21 14.42 3.06
N ALA A 188 -34.94 14.84 1.81
CA ALA A 188 -34.28 16.12 1.51
C ALA A 188 -35.10 17.35 1.97
N ASN A 189 -36.43 17.21 2.05
CA ASN A 189 -37.34 18.29 2.46
C ASN A 189 -37.77 18.22 3.94
N SER A 190 -37.32 17.22 4.70
CA SER A 190 -37.56 17.23 6.15
C SER A 190 -36.51 18.14 6.79
N ASP A 191 -36.95 19.15 7.54
CA ASP A 191 -36.09 20.00 8.38
C ASP A 191 -35.41 19.23 9.55
N LEU A 192 -35.33 17.89 9.46
CA LEU A 192 -34.72 17.02 10.45
C LEU A 192 -33.21 16.98 10.23
N PHE A 193 -32.48 17.57 11.17
CA PHE A 193 -31.02 17.57 11.19
C PHE A 193 -30.46 16.18 11.54
N PRO A 194 -29.23 15.83 11.11
CA PRO A 194 -28.55 14.58 11.52
C PRO A 194 -28.51 14.37 13.04
N GLU A 195 -28.54 15.45 13.83
CA GLU A 195 -28.67 15.39 15.29
C GLU A 195 -29.96 14.69 15.76
N VAL A 196 -31.09 14.93 15.09
CA VAL A 196 -32.39 14.34 15.44
C VAL A 196 -32.41 12.85 15.11
N ILE A 197 -31.89 12.49 13.92
CA ILE A 197 -31.74 11.10 13.50
C ILE A 197 -30.76 10.37 14.43
N GLY A 198 -29.64 11.01 14.79
CA GLY A 198 -28.66 10.47 15.71
C GLY A 198 -29.22 10.24 17.11
N ARG A 199 -30.10 11.13 17.59
CA ARG A 199 -30.84 10.90 18.85
C ARG A 199 -31.79 9.70 18.75
N ILE A 200 -32.54 9.57 17.65
CA ILE A 200 -33.44 8.42 17.42
C ILE A 200 -32.62 7.13 17.36
N LEU A 201 -31.51 7.11 16.62
CA LEU A 201 -30.64 5.95 16.51
C LEU A 201 -30.04 5.56 17.86
N ALA A 202 -29.55 6.52 18.65
CA ALA A 202 -29.06 6.26 20.00
C ALA A 202 -30.16 5.71 20.92
N HIS A 203 -31.38 6.22 20.85
CA HIS A 203 -32.54 5.69 21.59
C HIS A 203 -32.81 4.21 21.25
N GLU A 204 -32.87 3.87 19.96
CA GLU A 204 -33.08 2.50 19.51
C GLU A 204 -31.92 1.58 19.88
N LEU A 205 -30.67 2.07 19.85
CA LEU A 205 -29.51 1.33 20.34
C LEU A 205 -29.61 1.04 21.83
N GLY A 206 -30.22 1.95 22.61
CA GLY A 206 -30.57 1.70 24.01
C GLY A 206 -31.51 0.49 24.17
N HIS A 207 -32.60 0.45 23.40
CA HIS A 207 -33.51 -0.72 23.38
C HIS A 207 -32.83 -2.00 22.89
N TYR A 208 -32.03 -1.89 21.83
CA TYR A 208 -31.24 -2.99 21.26
C TYR A 208 -30.29 -3.61 22.29
N LEU A 209 -29.77 -2.80 23.22
CA LEU A 209 -28.91 -3.17 24.34
C LEU A 209 -29.68 -3.37 25.66
N GLY A 210 -31.01 -3.47 25.62
CA GLY A 210 -31.82 -3.92 26.75
C GLY A 210 -32.31 -2.84 27.71
N LEU A 211 -32.29 -1.57 27.33
CA LEU A 211 -32.92 -0.49 28.08
C LEU A 211 -34.42 -0.38 27.78
N LEU A 212 -35.20 -0.06 28.81
CA LEU A 212 -36.61 0.26 28.68
C LEU A 212 -36.79 1.77 28.51
N HIS A 213 -38.00 2.17 28.08
CA HIS A 213 -38.37 3.56 28.19
C HIS A 213 -38.39 3.99 29.67
N SER A 214 -37.87 5.17 30.00
CA SER A 214 -37.86 5.69 31.38
C SER A 214 -39.27 5.87 31.97
N ASN A 215 -40.29 5.98 31.12
CA ASN A 215 -41.72 6.04 31.48
C ASN A 215 -42.47 4.72 31.21
N ALA A 216 -41.79 3.57 31.08
CA ALA A 216 -42.43 2.30 30.70
C ALA A 216 -43.48 1.80 31.71
N ILE A 217 -43.21 1.92 33.03
CA ILE A 217 -44.16 1.55 34.08
C ILE A 217 -44.47 2.76 34.96
N VAL A 218 -45.72 3.22 34.94
CA VAL A 218 -46.18 4.28 35.83
C VAL A 218 -47.03 3.66 36.95
N ASN A 219 -46.37 3.27 38.06
CA ASN A 219 -47.08 2.91 39.29
C ASN A 219 -46.68 3.87 40.43
N PRO A 220 -47.61 4.68 40.95
CA PRO A 220 -47.31 5.69 41.97
C PRO A 220 -46.92 5.16 43.35
N ASN A 221 -46.99 3.85 43.62
CA ASN A 221 -46.70 3.26 44.94
C ASN A 221 -45.51 2.28 44.95
N ASP A 222 -44.81 2.11 43.82
CA ASP A 222 -43.72 1.14 43.67
C ASP A 222 -42.35 1.83 43.69
N ASP A 223 -41.31 1.09 44.06
CA ASP A 223 -39.93 1.60 44.05
C ASP A 223 -39.34 1.63 42.63
N CYS A 224 -38.25 2.38 42.43
CA CYS A 224 -37.54 2.47 41.14
C CYS A 224 -36.94 1.14 40.64
N LEU A 225 -37.03 0.06 41.44
CA LEU A 225 -36.59 -1.28 41.06
C LEU A 225 -37.73 -2.14 40.51
N THR A 226 -38.98 -1.67 40.65
CA THR A 226 -40.20 -2.38 40.24
C THR A 226 -41.11 -1.56 39.33
N SER A 227 -40.77 -0.28 39.11
CA SER A 227 -41.47 0.67 38.23
C SER A 227 -40.49 1.47 37.35
N GLY A 228 -40.98 2.28 36.40
CA GLY A 228 -40.15 3.01 35.42
C GLY A 228 -39.48 2.07 34.40
N ASP A 229 -38.20 2.27 34.16
CA ASP A 229 -37.30 1.40 33.37
C ASP A 229 -36.50 0.39 34.24
N LEU A 230 -36.89 0.27 35.52
CA LEU A 230 -36.22 -0.54 36.54
C LEU A 230 -34.81 -0.03 36.88
N MET A 231 -34.58 1.27 36.76
CA MET A 231 -33.33 1.93 37.13
C MET A 231 -33.64 3.12 38.05
N CYS A 232 -32.81 3.31 39.07
CA CYS A 232 -33.05 4.34 40.09
C CYS A 232 -32.42 5.68 39.74
N SER A 233 -31.47 5.72 38.79
CA SER A 233 -30.93 6.94 38.21
C SER A 233 -31.95 7.68 37.34
N THR A 234 -32.90 6.94 36.75
CA THR A 234 -33.99 7.42 35.89
C THR A 234 -35.34 7.13 36.54
N PRO A 235 -35.79 7.97 37.50
CA PRO A 235 -37.01 7.70 38.24
C PRO A 235 -38.23 7.56 37.31
N PRO A 236 -39.22 6.72 37.69
CA PRO A 236 -40.42 6.49 36.89
C PRO A 236 -41.13 7.80 36.51
N ASP A 237 -41.18 8.10 35.21
CA ASP A 237 -41.84 9.32 34.72
C ASP A 237 -43.32 9.06 34.40
N PRO A 238 -44.28 9.73 35.05
CA PRO A 238 -45.71 9.56 34.79
C PRO A 238 -46.19 10.20 33.48
N PHE A 239 -45.32 10.88 32.74
CA PHE A 239 -45.67 11.61 31.54
C PHE A 239 -45.87 10.67 30.32
N SER A 240 -47.06 10.74 29.74
CA SER A 240 -47.38 10.27 28.40
C SER A 240 -48.00 11.44 27.63
N PRO A 241 -47.60 11.68 26.36
CA PRO A 241 -48.21 12.72 25.55
C PRO A 241 -49.74 12.55 25.52
N GLY A 242 -50.48 13.62 25.78
CA GLY A 242 -51.96 13.64 25.83
C GLY A 242 -52.61 13.38 27.20
N ASN A 243 -51.86 13.07 28.26
CA ASN A 243 -52.44 12.85 29.60
C ASN A 243 -52.69 14.18 30.36
N SER A 244 -53.92 14.68 30.31
CA SER A 244 -54.34 15.93 30.97
C SER A 244 -54.29 15.93 32.51
N ASN A 245 -53.97 14.80 33.13
CA ASN A 245 -53.94 14.64 34.59
C ASN A 245 -52.55 14.82 35.22
N VAL A 246 -51.50 15.09 34.43
CA VAL A 246 -50.12 15.30 34.86
C VAL A 246 -49.76 16.78 34.76
N SER A 247 -49.30 17.39 35.86
CA SER A 247 -48.76 18.77 35.88
C SER A 247 -47.35 18.77 36.46
N CYS A 248 -46.40 19.37 35.77
CA CYS A 248 -45.00 19.33 36.17
C CYS A 248 -44.40 20.72 36.30
N ILE A 249 -43.56 20.92 37.31
CA ILE A 249 -42.85 22.17 37.60
C ILE A 249 -41.36 21.84 37.70
N GLY A 250 -40.51 22.59 37.01
CA GLY A 250 -39.07 22.35 37.05
C GLY A 250 -38.36 22.83 35.78
N ASN A 251 -37.09 22.47 35.66
CA ASN A 251 -36.27 22.76 34.49
C ASN A 251 -35.26 21.62 34.26
N CYS A 252 -34.61 21.60 33.10
CA CYS A 252 -33.75 20.49 32.68
C CYS A 252 -32.45 20.32 33.49
N LEU A 253 -32.04 21.34 34.25
CA LEU A 253 -30.83 21.29 35.08
C LEU A 253 -31.12 20.79 36.51
N ASP A 254 -32.29 21.15 37.04
CA ASP A 254 -32.68 20.86 38.43
C ASP A 254 -33.66 19.68 38.53
N GLY A 255 -34.10 19.13 37.40
CA GLY A 255 -35.14 18.09 37.33
C GLY A 255 -36.55 18.66 37.31
N PHE A 256 -37.53 17.78 37.06
CA PHE A 256 -38.95 18.13 37.13
C PHE A 256 -39.65 17.42 38.28
N ASP A 257 -40.47 18.18 39.01
CA ASP A 257 -41.41 17.64 39.97
C ASP A 257 -42.80 17.58 39.33
N CYS A 258 -43.34 16.38 39.14
CA CYS A 258 -44.63 16.15 38.52
C CYS A 258 -45.68 15.72 39.55
N THR A 259 -46.84 16.37 39.51
CA THR A 259 -48.05 15.97 40.24
C THR A 259 -49.01 15.26 39.30
N PHE A 260 -49.33 14.00 39.59
CA PHE A 260 -50.39 13.26 38.91
C PHE A 260 -51.68 13.25 39.74
N SER A 261 -52.81 13.57 39.11
CA SER A 261 -54.13 13.60 39.76
C SER A 261 -55.06 12.55 39.17
N ASN A 262 -55.46 11.55 39.97
CA ASN A 262 -56.42 10.53 39.55
C ASN A 262 -57.86 10.90 39.97
N THR A 263 -58.88 10.48 39.21
CA THR A 263 -60.29 10.80 39.52
C THR A 263 -60.95 9.71 40.37
N MET A 264 -61.09 10.01 41.67
CA MET A 264 -61.94 9.42 42.72
C MET A 264 -61.47 8.12 43.44
N PRO A 265 -61.02 8.22 44.72
CA PRO A 265 -60.71 9.45 45.44
C PRO A 265 -59.55 10.19 44.74
N VAL A 266 -59.53 11.52 44.80
CA VAL A 266 -58.42 12.30 44.24
C VAL A 266 -57.19 12.07 45.11
N VAL A 267 -56.28 11.25 44.60
CA VAL A 267 -54.95 11.04 45.19
C VAL A 267 -53.96 11.76 44.30
N ASN A 268 -53.20 12.68 44.91
CA ASN A 268 -52.11 13.38 44.25
C ASN A 268 -50.82 12.61 44.54
N TYR A 269 -50.11 12.24 43.49
CA TYR A 269 -48.79 11.64 43.60
C TYR A 269 -47.75 12.64 43.14
N ILE A 270 -46.69 12.82 43.93
CA ILE A 270 -45.58 13.71 43.62
C ILE A 270 -44.42 12.82 43.18
N TYR A 271 -43.92 13.06 41.98
CA TYR A 271 -42.71 12.47 41.42
C TYR A 271 -41.67 13.56 41.41
N GLU A 272 -40.51 13.33 42.04
CA GLU A 272 -39.46 14.33 42.20
C GLU A 272 -38.24 14.01 41.32
N ASN A 273 -37.50 15.04 40.90
CA ASN A 273 -36.24 14.93 40.15
C ASN A 273 -36.31 14.12 38.83
N LEU A 274 -37.42 14.24 38.08
CA LEU A 274 -37.57 13.53 36.81
C LEU A 274 -36.61 14.05 35.73
N GLN A 275 -35.85 13.14 35.13
CA GLN A 275 -34.84 13.43 34.11
C GLN A 275 -35.43 13.41 32.69
N ARG A 276 -36.17 14.46 32.35
CA ARG A 276 -36.88 14.54 31.04
C ARG A 276 -36.00 14.89 29.83
N ASN A 277 -34.70 14.91 30.05
CA ASN A 277 -33.65 14.98 29.06
C ASN A 277 -33.04 13.60 28.74
N ASN A 278 -33.34 12.55 29.52
CA ASN A 278 -32.80 11.22 29.27
C ASN A 278 -33.20 10.71 27.88
N ILE A 279 -32.25 10.10 27.18
CA ILE A 279 -32.45 9.67 25.80
C ILE A 279 -33.54 8.61 25.65
N MET A 280 -33.76 7.77 26.67
CA MET A 280 -34.77 6.70 26.69
C MET A 280 -36.19 7.17 27.03
N LEU A 281 -36.45 8.47 27.10
CA LEU A 281 -37.82 8.97 27.24
C LEU A 281 -38.60 8.78 25.93
N SER A 282 -39.76 8.09 25.99
CA SER A 282 -40.55 7.70 24.81
C SER A 282 -41.13 8.87 24.01
N SER A 283 -41.23 10.05 24.62
CA SER A 283 -41.72 11.28 24.00
C SER A 283 -41.05 12.48 24.67
N PRO A 284 -39.87 12.93 24.20
CA PRO A 284 -39.20 14.10 24.75
C PRO A 284 -40.05 15.35 24.48
N GLY A 285 -40.52 16.00 25.54
CA GLY A 285 -41.11 17.34 25.39
C GLY A 285 -40.06 18.31 24.85
N ALA A 286 -40.46 19.23 23.98
CA ALA A 286 -39.60 20.22 23.29
C ALA A 286 -38.76 21.15 24.21
N ALA A 287 -38.77 20.95 25.53
CA ALA A 287 -38.24 21.87 26.52
C ALA A 287 -36.82 21.54 27.03
N CYS A 288 -36.26 20.37 26.73
CA CYS A 288 -34.94 19.97 27.24
C CYS A 288 -33.96 19.51 26.16
N PRO A 289 -32.70 20.03 26.17
CA PRO A 289 -31.62 19.40 25.41
C PRO A 289 -31.43 17.96 25.94
N PRO A 290 -31.26 16.96 25.06
CA PRO A 290 -31.04 15.59 25.51
C PRO A 290 -29.76 15.50 26.35
N VAL A 291 -29.82 14.71 27.42
CA VAL A 291 -28.68 14.30 28.24
C VAL A 291 -28.35 12.84 27.92
N LEU A 292 -27.07 12.53 28.13
CA LEU A 292 -26.42 11.23 27.97
C LEU A 292 -27.18 10.13 28.73
N PHE A 293 -26.94 8.87 28.35
CA PHE A 293 -27.33 7.73 29.19
C PHE A 293 -26.74 7.87 30.59
N GLU A 294 -27.51 7.48 31.61
CA GLU A 294 -27.00 7.43 32.98
C GLU A 294 -25.99 6.28 33.16
N ASP A 295 -25.10 6.38 34.15
CA ASP A 295 -24.01 5.41 34.35
C ASP A 295 -24.51 3.96 34.52
N ASP A 296 -25.65 3.78 35.18
CA ASP A 296 -26.27 2.47 35.37
C ASP A 296 -26.96 1.95 34.09
N GLN A 297 -27.54 2.83 33.27
CA GLN A 297 -28.02 2.49 31.93
C GLN A 297 -26.87 1.98 31.06
N LEU A 298 -25.72 2.67 31.07
CA LEU A 298 -24.50 2.25 30.36
C LEU A 298 -23.99 0.90 30.88
N GLU A 299 -23.99 0.71 32.21
CA GLU A 299 -23.62 -0.57 32.84
C GLU A 299 -24.56 -1.71 32.42
N ARG A 300 -25.88 -1.48 32.40
CA ARG A 300 -26.86 -2.47 31.95
C ARG A 300 -26.64 -2.83 30.48
N MET A 301 -26.47 -1.84 29.61
CA MET A 301 -26.16 -2.07 28.20
C MET A 301 -24.88 -2.92 28.04
N ARG A 302 -23.89 -2.69 28.91
CA ARG A 302 -22.62 -3.42 28.87
C ARG A 302 -22.80 -4.87 29.27
N ASN A 303 -23.63 -5.11 30.28
CA ASN A 303 -23.99 -6.44 30.74
C ASN A 303 -24.75 -7.22 29.66
N PHE A 304 -25.59 -6.55 28.86
CA PHE A 304 -26.21 -7.18 27.69
C PHE A 304 -25.19 -7.44 26.57
N LEU A 305 -24.32 -6.47 26.26
CA LEU A 305 -23.31 -6.61 25.22
C LEU A 305 -22.39 -7.82 25.44
N PHE A 306 -21.97 -8.06 26.69
CA PHE A 306 -21.07 -9.15 27.04
C PHE A 306 -21.74 -10.41 27.59
N GLY A 307 -22.95 -10.29 28.14
CA GLY A 307 -23.67 -11.38 28.78
C GLY A 307 -24.68 -12.09 27.87
N ASP A 308 -25.10 -11.45 26.77
CA ASP A 308 -26.01 -12.03 25.80
C ASP A 308 -25.23 -12.76 24.68
N PRO A 309 -25.49 -14.07 24.42
CA PRO A 309 -24.79 -14.83 23.39
C PRO A 309 -24.92 -14.27 21.96
N HIS A 310 -25.97 -13.52 21.66
CA HIS A 310 -26.20 -12.91 20.34
C HIS A 310 -25.52 -11.55 20.19
N ARG A 311 -25.28 -10.83 21.31
CA ARG A 311 -24.56 -9.54 21.32
C ARG A 311 -23.06 -9.69 21.54
N TRP A 312 -22.62 -10.72 22.24
CA TRP A 312 -21.21 -11.05 22.46
C TRP A 312 -20.42 -11.21 21.15
N ASN A 313 -21.07 -11.59 20.05
CA ASN A 313 -20.43 -11.69 18.73
C ASN A 313 -20.06 -10.33 18.12
N LEU A 314 -20.70 -9.23 18.54
CA LEU A 314 -20.43 -7.88 18.03
C LEU A 314 -19.03 -7.38 18.44
N VAL A 315 -18.48 -7.91 19.54
CA VAL A 315 -17.23 -7.43 20.17
C VAL A 315 -16.10 -8.46 20.14
N GLN A 316 -16.31 -9.62 19.51
CA GLN A 316 -15.29 -10.68 19.37
C GLN A 316 -14.61 -10.72 18.00
N SER A 317 -15.23 -10.14 16.97
CA SER A 317 -14.65 -10.12 15.64
C SER A 317 -13.61 -9.00 15.57
N PRO A 318 -12.37 -9.25 15.08
CA PRO A 318 -11.42 -8.17 14.86
C PRO A 318 -12.05 -7.17 13.87
N THR A 319 -12.27 -5.94 14.32
CA THR A 319 -12.86 -4.83 13.55
C THR A 319 -11.88 -4.25 12.52
N SER A 320 -11.05 -5.10 11.91
CA SER A 320 -10.13 -4.70 10.83
C SER A 320 -10.85 -4.31 9.53
N SER A 321 -12.19 -4.48 9.45
CA SER A 321 -13.00 -4.15 8.28
C SER A 321 -13.98 -3.00 8.49
N CYS A 322 -13.89 -2.27 9.60
CA CYS A 322 -14.87 -1.24 9.99
C CYS A 322 -14.27 0.14 10.29
N ARG A 323 -12.95 0.28 10.26
CA ARG A 323 -12.28 1.59 10.22
C ARG A 323 -12.03 1.98 8.75
N ASP A 324 -11.98 3.29 8.53
CA ASP A 324 -11.63 3.99 7.27
C ASP A 324 -12.82 4.53 6.46
N TYR A 325 -13.70 5.33 7.07
CA TYR A 325 -14.71 6.07 6.28
C TYR A 325 -14.85 7.58 6.54
N LEU A 326 -14.00 8.21 7.37
CA LEU A 326 -14.11 9.67 7.58
C LEU A 326 -12.78 10.46 7.67
N GLU A 327 -11.65 9.89 7.29
CA GLU A 327 -10.44 10.69 7.00
C GLU A 327 -10.33 10.81 5.48
N LYS A 328 -10.43 12.04 4.95
CA LYS A 328 -10.37 12.29 3.50
C LYS A 328 -8.95 12.64 3.10
N ASP A 329 -8.08 11.71 3.45
CA ASP A 329 -6.66 11.87 3.41
C ASP A 329 -6.10 10.98 2.30
N GLY A 330 -5.19 11.56 1.53
CA GLY A 330 -4.48 10.83 0.49
C GLY A 330 -3.11 10.42 0.99
N PHE A 331 -2.80 9.14 0.83
CA PHE A 331 -1.53 8.56 1.25
C PHE A 331 -0.77 7.96 0.08
N VAL A 332 0.55 8.04 0.12
CA VAL A 332 1.41 7.27 -0.78
C VAL A 332 2.32 6.40 0.09
N TYR A 333 2.23 5.09 -0.13
CA TYR A 333 3.02 4.08 0.55
C TYR A 333 3.94 3.38 -0.43
N ARG A 334 5.08 2.89 0.04
CA ARG A 334 5.94 1.98 -0.68
C ARG A 334 5.87 0.60 -0.01
N PRO A 335 5.40 -0.44 -0.71
CA PRO A 335 5.47 -1.81 -0.23
C PRO A 335 6.90 -2.36 -0.29
N ARG A 336 7.30 -3.11 0.73
CA ARG A 336 8.59 -3.80 0.84
C ARG A 336 8.37 -5.17 1.47
N VAL A 337 9.11 -6.19 1.04
CA VAL A 337 8.98 -7.55 1.58
C VAL A 337 10.13 -7.83 2.55
N ASP A 338 9.81 -7.86 3.85
CA ASP A 338 10.75 -8.15 4.93
C ASP A 338 10.35 -9.46 5.63
N ASN A 339 11.25 -10.46 5.62
CA ASN A 339 11.01 -11.77 6.24
C ASN A 339 9.70 -12.48 5.77
N GLY A 340 9.31 -12.28 4.51
CA GLY A 340 8.09 -12.86 3.94
C GLY A 340 6.80 -12.14 4.34
N MET A 341 6.89 -10.97 4.97
CA MET A 341 5.75 -10.08 5.24
C MET A 341 5.91 -8.78 4.46
N GLU A 342 4.80 -8.26 3.95
CA GLU A 342 4.77 -6.97 3.26
C GLU A 342 4.64 -5.85 4.29
N GLU A 343 5.62 -4.95 4.33
CA GLU A 343 5.64 -3.73 5.11
C GLU A 343 5.34 -2.53 4.22
N LEU A 344 4.58 -1.56 4.75
CA LEU A 344 4.23 -0.33 4.04
C LEU A 344 4.98 0.84 4.65
N ASP A 345 5.96 1.36 3.90
CA ASP A 345 6.72 2.53 4.30
C ASP A 345 6.08 3.80 3.71
N PRO A 346 5.98 4.91 4.46
CA PRO A 346 5.48 6.15 3.91
C PRO A 346 6.41 6.70 2.81
N PHE A 347 5.85 7.06 1.65
CA PHE A 347 6.60 7.75 0.61
C PHE A 347 6.60 9.25 0.90
N VAL A 348 7.73 9.82 1.30
CA VAL A 348 7.88 11.25 1.61
C VAL A 348 8.22 12.02 0.33
N SER A 349 7.71 13.25 0.21
CA SER A 349 7.98 14.15 -0.91
C SER A 349 7.45 13.69 -2.28
N ALA A 350 6.56 12.71 -2.32
CA ALA A 350 5.84 12.35 -3.54
C ALA A 350 4.91 13.50 -3.93
N VAL A 351 5.06 13.99 -5.16
CA VAL A 351 4.19 15.01 -5.74
C VAL A 351 2.99 14.32 -6.36
N VAL A 352 1.78 14.71 -5.97
CA VAL A 352 0.54 14.18 -6.56
C VAL A 352 -0.06 15.22 -7.47
N ASP A 353 -0.17 14.89 -8.75
CA ASP A 353 -0.66 15.79 -9.80
C ASP A 353 -2.18 15.63 -9.93
N PHE A 354 -2.91 16.75 -9.96
CA PHE A 354 -4.35 16.79 -10.11
C PHE A 354 -4.74 17.72 -11.25
N ASP A 355 -5.34 17.15 -12.30
CA ASP A 355 -5.79 17.86 -13.48
C ASP A 355 -7.32 17.94 -13.54
N ASN A 356 -7.86 19.08 -14.00
CA ASN A 356 -9.26 19.23 -14.35
C ASN A 356 -9.47 18.88 -15.83
N ILE A 357 -10.00 17.67 -16.10
CA ILE A 357 -10.23 17.18 -17.46
C ILE A 357 -11.36 17.98 -18.14
N SER A 358 -12.41 18.31 -17.39
CA SER A 358 -13.55 19.09 -17.92
C SER A 358 -13.14 20.48 -18.41
N SER A 359 -12.02 21.02 -17.93
CA SER A 359 -11.46 22.32 -18.32
C SER A 359 -10.31 22.21 -19.33
N GLY A 360 -10.14 21.06 -19.98
CA GLY A 360 -9.08 20.84 -20.97
C GLY A 360 -7.75 20.38 -20.39
N GLY A 361 -7.75 19.77 -19.20
CA GLY A 361 -6.54 19.26 -18.54
C GLY A 361 -5.72 20.37 -17.86
N ILE A 362 -6.41 21.31 -17.20
CA ILE A 362 -5.73 22.38 -16.44
C ILE A 362 -5.35 21.84 -15.07
N ASP A 363 -4.07 21.99 -14.69
CA ASP A 363 -3.54 21.69 -13.36
C ASP A 363 -4.33 22.43 -12.27
N ILE A 364 -4.83 21.68 -11.29
CA ILE A 364 -5.56 22.16 -10.12
C ILE A 364 -4.57 22.48 -9.01
N CYS A 365 -3.63 21.57 -8.74
CA CYS A 365 -2.72 21.59 -7.62
C CYS A 365 -1.69 20.45 -7.72
N ASN A 366 -0.58 20.60 -7.00
CA ASN A 366 0.45 19.58 -6.86
C ASN A 366 0.83 19.40 -5.37
N PRO A 367 -0.05 18.83 -4.52
CA PRO A 367 0.29 18.55 -3.13
C PRO A 367 1.46 17.56 -3.03
N ILE A 368 2.19 17.66 -1.92
CA ILE A 368 3.39 16.88 -1.66
C ILE A 368 3.18 16.10 -0.37
N THR A 369 3.51 14.81 -0.36
CA THR A 369 3.39 13.98 0.83
C THR A 369 4.36 14.42 1.94
N ASN A 370 3.86 14.38 3.18
CA ASN A 370 4.65 14.68 4.37
C ASN A 370 5.40 13.42 4.88
N LEU A 371 5.96 13.50 6.09
CA LEU A 371 6.75 12.43 6.72
C LEU A 371 5.98 11.11 6.97
N ILE A 372 4.66 11.15 6.96
CA ILE A 372 3.81 9.96 7.12
C ILE A 372 3.11 9.58 5.80
N GLY A 373 3.56 10.12 4.66
CA GLY A 373 3.02 9.81 3.34
C GLY A 373 1.71 10.54 3.01
N LEU A 374 1.25 11.44 3.89
CA LEU A 374 -0.01 12.18 3.76
C LEU A 374 0.16 13.48 2.95
N TYR A 375 -0.73 13.75 2.00
CA TYR A 375 -0.68 14.96 1.15
C TYR A 375 -1.94 15.87 1.21
N SER A 376 -2.82 15.70 2.20
CA SER A 376 -4.02 16.55 2.36
C SER A 376 -3.65 18.01 2.69
N ILE A 377 -4.29 18.98 2.02
CA ILE A 377 -4.02 20.41 2.22
C ILE A 377 -5.08 21.05 3.14
N ASN A 378 -4.62 21.79 4.15
CA ASN A 378 -5.37 22.84 4.87
C ASN A 378 -6.73 22.44 5.52
N ASN A 379 -6.80 21.32 6.25
CA ASN A 379 -8.02 20.91 6.98
C ASN A 379 -9.28 20.78 6.10
N PHE A 380 -9.13 20.53 4.80
CA PHE A 380 -10.26 20.31 3.89
C PHE A 380 -10.63 18.83 3.85
N PHE A 381 -11.92 18.59 3.69
CA PHE A 381 -12.53 17.29 3.47
C PHE A 381 -12.22 16.75 2.04
N THR A 382 -11.05 16.97 1.45
CA THR A 382 -10.57 16.36 0.18
C THR A 382 -9.21 16.97 -0.18
N PRO A 383 -8.30 16.22 -0.83
CA PRO A 383 -7.13 16.80 -1.46
C PRO A 383 -7.54 17.95 -2.38
N CYS A 384 -6.76 19.03 -2.35
CA CYS A 384 -6.91 20.17 -3.26
C CYS A 384 -8.24 20.94 -3.21
N GLY A 385 -9.05 20.74 -2.16
CA GLY A 385 -10.36 21.37 -2.05
C GLY A 385 -11.35 20.90 -3.13
N ILE A 386 -11.14 19.69 -3.66
CA ILE A 386 -12.01 19.07 -4.67
C ILE A 386 -13.42 18.94 -4.11
N ASN A 387 -14.40 19.39 -4.88
CA ASN A 387 -15.82 19.35 -4.51
C ASN A 387 -16.68 18.98 -5.72
N ALA A 388 -17.98 18.82 -5.51
CA ALA A 388 -18.91 18.44 -6.58
C ALA A 388 -18.96 19.45 -7.76
N GLN A 389 -18.44 20.67 -7.60
CA GLN A 389 -18.36 21.67 -8.66
C GLN A 389 -17.03 21.65 -9.44
N THR A 390 -16.04 20.86 -9.01
CA THR A 390 -14.73 20.74 -9.68
C THR A 390 -14.87 20.10 -11.07
N GLY A 391 -15.76 19.13 -11.27
CA GLY A 391 -15.94 18.41 -12.53
C GLY A 391 -15.10 17.14 -12.60
N ASP A 392 -14.89 16.61 -13.81
CA ASP A 392 -14.08 15.42 -14.01
C ASP A 392 -12.60 15.76 -13.79
N LEU A 393 -11.94 14.98 -12.95
CA LEU A 393 -10.55 15.13 -12.57
C LEU A 393 -9.72 13.91 -12.97
N ARG A 394 -8.43 14.13 -13.17
CA ARG A 394 -7.42 13.11 -13.40
C ARG A 394 -6.31 13.29 -12.39
N TYR A 395 -5.87 12.23 -11.72
CA TYR A 395 -4.83 12.35 -10.71
C TYR A 395 -4.00 11.08 -10.55
N ALA A 396 -2.75 11.27 -10.18
CA ALA A 396 -1.84 10.25 -9.63
C ALA A 396 -0.57 10.92 -9.10
N PRO A 397 0.20 10.22 -8.25
CA PRO A 397 1.57 10.60 -7.98
C PRO A 397 2.40 10.63 -9.26
N LEU A 398 3.35 11.58 -9.35
CA LEU A 398 4.31 11.64 -10.45
C LEU A 398 5.31 10.48 -10.33
N GLY A 399 5.52 9.73 -11.42
CA GLY A 399 6.51 8.65 -11.51
C GLY A 399 7.95 9.12 -11.68
N GLU A 400 8.13 10.39 -12.03
CA GLU A 400 9.42 11.01 -12.29
C GLU A 400 9.49 12.40 -11.66
N ASN A 401 10.65 12.70 -11.07
CA ASN A 401 10.97 14.04 -10.59
C ASN A 401 12.49 14.27 -10.69
N PRO A 402 12.98 14.90 -11.77
CA PRO A 402 14.41 15.10 -11.98
C PRO A 402 15.12 15.96 -10.93
N MET A 403 14.35 16.64 -10.06
CA MET A 403 14.88 17.50 -8.99
C MET A 403 14.99 16.77 -7.64
N ASP A 404 14.56 15.50 -7.57
CA ASP A 404 14.55 14.69 -6.37
C ASP A 404 15.30 13.37 -6.61
N GLU A 405 16.36 13.14 -5.84
CA GLU A 405 17.22 11.96 -5.95
C GLU A 405 16.48 10.64 -5.66
N ASN A 406 15.36 10.68 -4.93
CA ASN A 406 14.54 9.48 -4.71
C ASN A 406 13.96 8.93 -6.03
N PHE A 407 13.85 9.76 -7.06
CA PHE A 407 13.35 9.40 -8.38
C PHE A 407 14.45 8.99 -9.35
N ASP A 408 15.73 9.01 -8.95
CA ASP A 408 16.79 8.40 -9.75
C ASP A 408 16.44 6.94 -10.02
N TYR A 409 16.50 6.53 -11.29
CA TYR A 409 16.24 5.16 -11.70
C TYR A 409 17.14 4.17 -10.96
N LEU A 410 18.35 4.57 -10.56
CA LEU A 410 19.31 3.76 -9.79
C LEU A 410 19.10 3.74 -8.28
N ASN A 411 18.15 4.51 -7.75
CA ASN A 411 17.83 4.46 -6.32
C ASN A 411 17.33 3.05 -5.94
N GLY A 412 18.11 2.32 -5.12
CA GLY A 412 17.83 0.94 -4.71
C GLY A 412 18.19 -0.13 -5.75
N VAL A 413 18.33 0.21 -7.02
CA VAL A 413 18.54 -0.79 -8.08
C VAL A 413 19.99 -1.27 -8.11
N THR A 414 20.22 -2.55 -7.81
CA THR A 414 21.55 -3.15 -7.74
C THR A 414 21.61 -4.54 -8.39
N THR A 415 22.80 -5.13 -8.42
CA THR A 415 23.00 -6.51 -8.91
C THR A 415 22.23 -7.53 -8.08
N LEU A 416 21.86 -7.22 -6.83
CA LEU A 416 21.04 -8.10 -6.01
C LEU A 416 19.64 -8.29 -6.60
N ASP A 417 19.06 -7.23 -7.17
CA ASP A 417 17.77 -7.29 -7.86
C ASP A 417 17.83 -8.21 -9.07
N ILE A 418 18.89 -8.07 -9.87
CA ILE A 418 19.14 -8.95 -11.02
C ILE A 418 19.25 -10.40 -10.60
N ILE A 419 19.95 -10.71 -9.49
CA ILE A 419 20.10 -12.09 -8.99
C ILE A 419 18.73 -12.65 -8.58
N ARG A 420 17.90 -11.88 -7.87
CA ARG A 420 16.55 -12.29 -7.47
C ARG A 420 15.64 -12.53 -8.67
N ILE A 421 15.68 -11.64 -9.68
CA ILE A 421 14.96 -11.83 -10.94
C ILE A 421 15.43 -13.10 -11.66
N ASN A 422 16.75 -13.34 -11.73
CA ASN A 422 17.30 -14.53 -12.35
C ASN A 422 16.85 -15.81 -11.63
N LYS A 423 16.84 -15.84 -10.30
CA LYS A 423 16.33 -16.97 -9.52
C LYS A 423 14.84 -17.22 -9.77
N HIS A 424 14.05 -16.17 -9.93
CA HIS A 424 12.64 -16.27 -10.30
C HIS A 424 12.46 -16.89 -11.69
N ILE A 425 13.22 -16.42 -12.68
CA ILE A 425 13.20 -16.98 -14.04
C ILE A 425 13.61 -18.46 -14.04
N LEU A 426 14.57 -18.85 -13.21
CA LEU A 426 15.02 -20.24 -13.07
C LEU A 426 14.07 -21.11 -12.22
N GLY A 427 13.09 -20.52 -11.55
CA GLY A 427 12.16 -21.21 -10.64
C GLY A 427 12.84 -21.75 -9.37
N THR A 428 14.01 -21.23 -8.99
CA THR A 428 14.70 -21.65 -7.76
C THR A 428 14.25 -20.87 -6.53
N GLN A 429 13.81 -19.63 -6.72
CA GLN A 429 13.21 -18.78 -5.70
C GLN A 429 12.30 -17.77 -6.40
N GLU A 430 11.00 -17.81 -6.08
CA GLU A 430 10.01 -16.93 -6.72
C GLU A 430 9.99 -15.53 -6.08
N LEU A 431 9.58 -14.52 -6.85
CA LEU A 431 9.19 -13.22 -6.31
C LEU A 431 7.80 -13.37 -5.67
N GLU A 432 7.75 -13.22 -4.35
CA GLU A 432 6.58 -13.59 -3.53
C GLU A 432 5.47 -12.54 -3.56
N SER A 433 5.81 -11.26 -3.72
CA SER A 433 4.83 -10.15 -3.77
C SER A 433 4.55 -9.71 -5.22
N PRO A 434 3.29 -9.36 -5.56
CA PRO A 434 2.95 -8.80 -6.86
C PRO A 434 3.70 -7.49 -7.17
N PHE A 435 4.03 -6.69 -6.15
CA PHE A 435 4.81 -5.47 -6.33
C PHE A 435 6.23 -5.75 -6.83
N GLN A 436 6.86 -6.85 -6.37
CA GLN A 436 8.16 -7.29 -6.87
C GLN A 436 8.09 -7.71 -8.34
N LYS A 437 7.00 -8.38 -8.74
CA LYS A 437 6.79 -8.78 -10.15
C LYS A 437 6.64 -7.57 -11.06
N ILE A 438 5.88 -6.54 -10.64
CA ILE A 438 5.80 -5.28 -11.35
C ILE A 438 7.17 -4.61 -11.42
N ALA A 439 7.90 -4.50 -10.30
CA ALA A 439 9.24 -3.92 -10.25
C ALA A 439 10.22 -4.60 -11.22
N ALA A 440 10.12 -5.93 -11.38
CA ALA A 440 10.96 -6.71 -12.27
C ALA A 440 10.68 -6.47 -13.77
N ASP A 441 9.44 -6.23 -14.17
CA ASP A 441 9.04 -5.99 -15.57
C ASP A 441 9.32 -4.54 -15.99
N VAL A 442 10.59 -4.23 -16.23
CA VAL A 442 11.07 -2.87 -16.58
C VAL A 442 10.90 -2.54 -18.06
N ASN A 443 10.65 -3.54 -18.91
CA ASN A 443 10.33 -3.32 -20.32
C ASN A 443 8.81 -3.29 -20.60
N ASN A 444 8.00 -3.34 -19.54
CA ASN A 444 6.53 -3.30 -19.59
C ASN A 444 5.93 -4.36 -20.53
N SER A 445 6.44 -5.58 -20.49
CA SER A 445 6.02 -6.69 -21.36
C SER A 445 4.98 -7.61 -20.75
N SER A 446 4.60 -7.42 -19.47
CA SER A 446 3.77 -8.33 -18.67
C SER A 446 4.38 -9.71 -18.43
N THR A 447 5.69 -9.85 -18.67
CA THR A 447 6.44 -11.09 -18.47
C THR A 447 7.82 -10.78 -17.92
N ILE A 448 8.31 -11.57 -16.97
CA ILE A 448 9.64 -11.38 -16.39
C ILE A 448 10.62 -12.30 -17.11
N THR A 449 11.58 -11.71 -17.81
CA THR A 449 12.52 -12.45 -18.68
C THR A 449 13.95 -11.95 -18.54
N THR A 450 14.87 -12.61 -19.25
CA THR A 450 16.26 -12.15 -19.33
C THR A 450 16.39 -10.77 -19.99
N LEU A 451 15.39 -10.30 -20.74
CA LEU A 451 15.42 -8.97 -21.32
C LEU A 451 15.34 -7.88 -20.23
N ASP A 452 14.57 -8.11 -19.17
CA ASP A 452 14.48 -7.22 -18.01
C ASP A 452 15.83 -7.12 -17.29
N ILE A 453 16.49 -8.26 -17.08
CA ILE A 453 17.86 -8.31 -16.55
C ILE A 453 18.82 -7.47 -17.40
N ILE A 454 18.74 -7.57 -18.73
CA ILE A 454 19.61 -6.80 -19.64
C ILE A 454 19.35 -5.29 -19.49
N ARG A 455 18.10 -4.86 -19.35
CA ARG A 455 17.74 -3.44 -19.15
C ARG A 455 18.25 -2.92 -17.81
N ILE A 456 18.00 -3.63 -16.72
CA ILE A 456 18.48 -3.27 -15.37
C ILE A 456 20.02 -3.25 -15.32
N ARG A 457 20.68 -4.23 -15.95
CA ARG A 457 22.14 -4.26 -16.06
C ARG A 457 22.69 -3.02 -16.76
N LYS A 458 22.09 -2.63 -17.89
CA LYS A 458 22.50 -1.41 -18.62
C LYS A 458 22.34 -0.17 -17.76
N LEU A 459 21.29 -0.11 -16.95
CA LEU A 459 21.07 0.98 -16.00
C LEU A 459 22.20 1.02 -14.95
N ILE A 460 22.47 -0.11 -14.28
CA ILE A 460 23.55 -0.21 -13.26
C ILE A 460 24.90 0.19 -13.85
N LEU A 461 25.25 -0.34 -15.03
CA LEU A 461 26.52 -0.03 -15.72
C LEU A 461 26.59 1.40 -16.30
N ARG A 462 25.55 2.22 -16.14
CA ARG A 462 25.43 3.60 -16.66
C ARG A 462 25.48 3.67 -18.19
N LEU A 463 25.02 2.62 -18.88
CA LEU A 463 24.82 2.63 -20.33
C LEU A 463 23.50 3.30 -20.72
N ILE A 464 22.54 3.33 -19.80
CA ILE A 464 21.32 4.12 -19.84
C ILE A 464 21.15 4.83 -18.49
N THR A 465 20.40 5.92 -18.48
CA THR A 465 20.09 6.70 -17.27
C THR A 465 18.63 6.56 -16.83
N GLU A 466 17.79 6.02 -17.71
CA GLU A 466 16.34 5.83 -17.53
C GLU A 466 15.88 4.60 -18.31
N PHE A 467 14.73 4.04 -17.94
CA PHE A 467 14.06 3.04 -18.76
C PHE A 467 13.20 3.73 -19.83
N GLU A 468 13.05 3.10 -20.99
CA GLU A 468 12.30 3.69 -22.11
C GLU A 468 10.79 3.47 -21.96
N GLU A 469 10.40 2.36 -21.33
CA GLU A 469 9.03 1.88 -21.31
C GLU A 469 8.28 2.15 -19.99
N VAL A 470 9.00 2.46 -18.90
CA VAL A 470 8.43 2.66 -17.56
C VAL A 470 9.07 3.82 -16.82
N ASP A 471 8.27 4.53 -16.04
CA ASP A 471 8.74 5.55 -15.10
C ASP A 471 9.60 4.92 -13.97
N SER A 472 10.40 5.75 -13.30
CA SER A 472 11.24 5.33 -12.16
C SER A 472 10.41 4.74 -11.02
N TRP A 473 9.26 5.36 -10.74
CA TRP A 473 8.23 4.87 -9.82
C TRP A 473 6.90 4.72 -10.55
N ARG A 474 6.22 3.60 -10.30
CA ARG A 474 4.87 3.32 -10.82
C ARG A 474 3.90 3.17 -9.65
N PHE A 475 2.64 3.57 -9.82
CA PHE A 475 1.70 3.63 -8.69
C PHE A 475 0.49 2.74 -8.92
N VAL A 476 0.27 1.80 -8.00
CA VAL A 476 -0.94 0.99 -7.93
C VAL A 476 -1.97 1.74 -7.08
N PRO A 477 -3.16 2.06 -7.60
CA PRO A 477 -4.20 2.73 -6.82
C PRO A 477 -4.74 1.83 -5.70
N ALA A 478 -4.90 2.37 -4.49
CA ALA A 478 -5.51 1.63 -3.37
C ALA A 478 -7.01 1.37 -3.58
N LEU A 479 -7.68 2.18 -4.40
CA LEU A 479 -9.11 2.04 -4.66
C LEU A 479 -9.52 0.78 -5.43
N GLY A 480 -8.57 -0.05 -5.88
CA GLY A 480 -8.86 -1.43 -6.28
C GLY A 480 -9.58 -2.23 -5.18
N GLU A 481 -9.55 -1.81 -3.91
CA GLU A 481 -10.28 -2.47 -2.81
C GLU A 481 -11.81 -2.37 -2.92
N PHE A 482 -12.31 -1.38 -3.67
CA PHE A 482 -13.75 -1.29 -3.98
C PHE A 482 -14.17 -2.27 -5.08
N ASP A 483 -13.21 -2.82 -5.82
CA ASP A 483 -13.43 -3.91 -6.75
C ASP A 483 -13.26 -5.23 -6.00
N GLY A 484 -14.38 -5.91 -5.73
CA GLY A 484 -14.44 -7.06 -4.84
C GLY A 484 -13.53 -8.24 -5.21
N ASN A 485 -12.88 -8.23 -6.38
CA ASN A 485 -11.93 -9.25 -6.81
C ASN A 485 -10.53 -8.73 -7.19
N PHE A 486 -10.33 -7.42 -7.43
CA PHE A 486 -9.06 -6.92 -7.99
C PHE A 486 -7.85 -7.35 -7.17
N TRP A 487 -7.87 -7.16 -5.85
CA TRP A 487 -6.71 -7.52 -5.02
C TRP A 487 -6.47 -9.02 -4.96
N SER A 488 -7.52 -9.83 -5.00
CA SER A 488 -7.38 -11.29 -5.10
C SER A 488 -6.62 -11.66 -6.39
N ASP A 489 -7.02 -11.08 -7.51
CA ASP A 489 -6.40 -11.34 -8.81
C ASP A 489 -4.99 -10.73 -8.89
N PHE A 490 -4.79 -9.55 -8.31
CA PHE A 490 -3.50 -8.87 -8.23
C PHE A 490 -2.47 -9.67 -7.44
N TYR A 491 -2.84 -10.18 -6.26
CA TYR A 491 -1.95 -11.04 -5.47
C TYR A 491 -1.75 -12.43 -6.10
N ALA A 492 -2.69 -12.92 -6.91
CA ALA A 492 -2.47 -14.14 -7.70
C ALA A 492 -1.46 -13.89 -8.84
N ASP A 493 -1.73 -12.90 -9.69
CA ASP A 493 -0.85 -12.46 -10.77
C ASP A 493 -1.18 -11.02 -11.19
N PRO A 494 -0.30 -10.03 -10.90
CA PRO A 494 -0.56 -8.63 -11.19
C PRO A 494 -0.67 -8.35 -12.70
N PHE A 495 -0.07 -9.19 -13.54
CA PHE A 495 -0.12 -9.02 -15.00
C PHE A 495 -1.48 -9.38 -15.60
N SER A 496 -2.24 -10.22 -14.91
CA SER A 496 -3.58 -10.64 -15.30
C SER A 496 -4.70 -9.83 -14.63
N ALA A 497 -4.37 -9.11 -13.55
CA ALA A 497 -5.32 -8.35 -12.78
C ALA A 497 -5.95 -7.22 -13.61
N SER A 498 -7.26 -7.05 -13.46
CA SER A 498 -8.00 -5.91 -13.96
C SER A 498 -8.97 -5.40 -12.92
N TRP A 499 -9.32 -4.12 -13.03
CA TRP A 499 -10.33 -3.49 -12.19
C TRP A 499 -11.21 -2.56 -13.02
N THR A 500 -12.42 -2.32 -12.53
CA THR A 500 -13.28 -1.26 -13.07
C THR A 500 -12.95 0.05 -12.37
N ALA A 501 -12.26 0.96 -13.07
CA ALA A 501 -11.93 2.27 -12.54
C ALA A 501 -13.19 3.14 -12.32
N PRO A 502 -13.11 4.23 -11.53
CA PRO A 502 -14.26 5.09 -11.22
C PRO A 502 -14.95 5.74 -12.43
N ASP A 503 -14.26 5.82 -13.56
CA ASP A 503 -14.80 6.28 -14.85
C ASP A 503 -15.63 5.21 -15.58
N GLY A 504 -15.75 4.01 -14.99
CA GLY A 504 -16.47 2.86 -15.55
C GLY A 504 -15.67 2.07 -16.59
N GLN A 505 -14.39 2.40 -16.82
CA GLN A 505 -13.54 1.66 -17.74
C GLN A 505 -12.80 0.53 -17.03
N GLU A 506 -12.72 -0.63 -17.69
CA GLU A 506 -11.84 -1.70 -17.26
C GLU A 506 -10.38 -1.30 -17.52
N ARG A 507 -9.53 -1.43 -16.50
CA ARG A 507 -8.09 -1.19 -16.59
C ARG A 507 -7.36 -2.48 -16.22
N SER A 508 -6.41 -2.88 -17.05
CA SER A 508 -5.53 -4.04 -16.82
C SER A 508 -4.08 -3.59 -16.72
N TYR A 509 -3.14 -4.48 -16.43
CA TYR A 509 -1.71 -4.12 -16.41
C TYR A 509 -1.23 -3.58 -17.77
N LEU A 510 -1.54 -4.31 -18.86
CA LEU A 510 -1.38 -3.85 -20.24
C LEU A 510 -2.73 -3.87 -20.95
N ALA A 511 -3.08 -2.78 -21.65
CA ALA A 511 -4.26 -2.75 -22.51
C ALA A 511 -3.96 -2.05 -23.84
N THR A 512 -4.42 -2.65 -24.95
CA THR A 512 -4.09 -2.18 -26.31
C THR A 512 -4.76 -0.86 -26.68
N ASN A 513 -5.86 -0.50 -26.02
CA ASN A 513 -6.63 0.74 -26.28
C ASN A 513 -7.21 1.36 -25.00
N ALA A 514 -6.66 1.00 -23.84
CA ALA A 514 -7.08 1.56 -22.57
C ALA A 514 -5.84 1.86 -21.72
N PRO A 515 -5.91 2.88 -20.85
CA PRO A 515 -4.88 3.09 -19.84
C PRO A 515 -4.76 1.88 -18.89
N SER A 516 -3.54 1.64 -18.44
CA SER A 516 -3.23 0.66 -17.40
C SER A 516 -3.86 1.04 -16.06
N TYR A 517 -4.02 0.08 -15.15
CA TYR A 517 -4.33 0.40 -13.75
C TYR A 517 -3.20 1.17 -13.05
N LEU A 518 -1.99 1.18 -13.62
CA LEU A 518 -0.84 1.98 -13.14
C LEU A 518 -0.85 3.43 -13.65
N ASN A 519 -1.76 3.78 -14.56
CA ASN A 519 -1.86 5.15 -15.08
C ASN A 519 -2.74 6.04 -14.18
N LYS A 520 -2.78 7.35 -14.50
CA LYS A 520 -3.63 8.31 -13.80
C LYS A 520 -5.09 7.85 -13.73
N VAL A 521 -5.70 8.08 -12.56
CA VAL A 521 -7.08 7.74 -12.25
C VAL A 521 -7.98 8.88 -12.71
N ASP A 522 -9.01 8.55 -13.48
CA ASP A 522 -10.06 9.49 -13.88
C ASP A 522 -11.26 9.32 -12.94
N LEU A 523 -11.77 10.42 -12.40
CA LEU A 523 -12.83 10.43 -11.40
C LEU A 523 -13.74 11.64 -11.61
N ASN A 524 -15.05 11.42 -11.54
CA ASN A 524 -16.00 12.52 -11.44
C ASN A 524 -16.00 13.07 -10.00
N SER A 525 -15.77 14.38 -9.80
CA SER A 525 -15.68 14.96 -8.45
C SER A 525 -17.00 14.96 -7.66
N ALA A 526 -18.14 14.68 -8.31
CA ALA A 526 -19.43 14.47 -7.66
C ALA A 526 -19.67 12.99 -7.28
N SER A 527 -18.75 12.08 -7.62
CA SER A 527 -18.83 10.67 -7.22
C SER A 527 -18.72 10.52 -5.70
N TYR A 528 -19.51 9.60 -5.15
CA TYR A 528 -19.44 9.23 -3.72
C TYR A 528 -18.09 8.60 -3.34
N LEU A 529 -17.33 8.11 -4.33
CA LEU A 529 -15.99 7.57 -4.11
C LEU A 529 -15.03 8.63 -3.54
N THR A 530 -15.24 9.92 -3.83
CA THR A 530 -14.41 11.03 -3.32
C THR A 530 -14.38 11.16 -1.79
N TYR A 531 -15.25 10.43 -1.08
CA TYR A 531 -15.32 10.44 0.38
C TYR A 531 -14.39 9.40 1.03
N PHE A 532 -13.74 8.54 0.25
CA PHE A 532 -12.90 7.47 0.76
C PHE A 532 -11.41 7.79 0.60
N ASP A 533 -10.62 7.61 1.64
CA ASP A 533 -9.15 7.73 1.66
C ASP A 533 -8.46 6.86 0.61
N LYS A 534 -8.94 5.63 0.38
CA LYS A 534 -8.41 4.69 -0.61
C LYS A 534 -8.47 5.22 -2.03
N VAL A 535 -9.43 6.09 -2.34
CA VAL A 535 -9.51 6.79 -3.62
C VAL A 535 -8.35 7.74 -3.79
N TRP A 536 -7.86 8.33 -2.71
CA TRP A 536 -6.74 9.24 -2.72
C TRP A 536 -5.41 8.55 -2.37
N SER A 537 -5.36 7.21 -2.33
CA SER A 537 -4.18 6.50 -1.84
C SER A 537 -3.55 5.58 -2.88
N PHE A 538 -2.23 5.43 -2.81
CA PHE A 538 -1.42 4.72 -3.81
C PHE A 538 -0.29 3.91 -3.17
N TYR A 539 0.03 2.77 -3.80
CA TYR A 539 1.21 1.96 -3.52
C TYR A 539 2.26 2.17 -4.62
N ALA A 540 3.45 2.62 -4.24
CA ALA A 540 4.53 3.02 -5.12
C ALA A 540 5.54 1.89 -5.33
N VAL A 541 5.72 1.47 -6.57
CA VAL A 541 6.63 0.41 -6.99
C VAL A 541 7.83 1.03 -7.69
N LYS A 542 9.03 0.82 -7.15
CA LYS A 542 10.27 1.26 -7.79
C LYS A 542 10.61 0.29 -8.93
N SER A 543 10.65 0.80 -10.17
CA SER A 543 11.06 0.00 -11.32
C SER A 543 12.52 -0.44 -11.17
N GLY A 544 12.76 -1.74 -11.30
CA GLY A 544 14.07 -2.40 -11.18
C GLY A 544 14.49 -2.82 -9.77
N ASP A 545 13.80 -2.37 -8.72
CA ASP A 545 14.11 -2.66 -7.31
C ASP A 545 13.12 -3.71 -6.77
N VAL A 546 13.53 -4.98 -6.81
CA VAL A 546 12.69 -6.11 -6.38
C VAL A 546 12.97 -6.51 -4.94
N ASN A 547 14.04 -6.01 -4.33
CA ASN A 547 14.32 -6.19 -2.91
C ASN A 547 13.72 -5.09 -2.03
N GLY A 548 13.20 -4.01 -2.61
CA GLY A 548 12.56 -2.90 -1.90
C GLY A 548 13.56 -1.98 -1.21
N SER A 549 14.80 -1.95 -1.68
CA SER A 549 15.91 -1.22 -1.07
C SER A 549 15.99 0.27 -1.43
N ALA A 550 15.18 0.73 -2.38
CA ALA A 550 15.07 2.13 -2.73
C ALA A 550 14.76 2.97 -1.49
N ARG A 551 15.06 4.27 -1.54
CA ARG A 551 14.81 5.20 -0.43
C ARG A 551 13.72 6.20 -0.80
N VAL A 552 12.89 6.57 0.18
CA VAL A 552 11.76 7.49 0.01
C VAL A 552 11.64 8.52 1.15
N GLY A 553 12.70 8.74 1.93
CA GLY A 553 12.70 9.56 3.16
C GLY A 553 13.73 10.71 3.16
N LEU A 554 13.65 11.60 4.17
CA LEU A 554 14.57 12.75 4.35
C LEU A 554 15.90 12.39 5.05
N ASP A 555 15.99 11.16 5.57
CA ASP A 555 17.19 10.65 6.19
C ASP A 555 18.13 10.18 5.07
N GLY A 556 19.22 10.93 4.86
CA GLY A 556 20.17 10.70 3.77
C GLY A 556 20.63 9.24 3.63
N PHE A 557 21.15 8.90 2.45
CA PHE A 557 21.68 7.60 2.05
C PHE A 557 22.24 6.75 3.20
N VAL A 558 21.51 5.72 3.63
CA VAL A 558 22.09 4.54 4.28
C VAL A 558 22.36 3.52 3.16
N ASP A 559 23.62 3.40 2.84
CA ASP A 559 24.04 2.65 1.67
C ASP A 559 23.83 1.15 1.90
N GLU A 560 23.10 0.45 1.00
CA GLU A 560 23.16 -1.02 0.92
C GLU A 560 24.51 -1.49 0.32
N GLY A 561 25.34 -0.57 -0.17
CA GLY A 561 26.75 -0.81 -0.40
C GLY A 561 27.56 -0.55 0.87
N GLU A 562 28.37 -1.52 1.29
CA GLU A 562 29.53 -1.16 2.11
C GLU A 562 30.58 -0.55 1.18
N THR A 563 31.15 0.60 1.54
CA THR A 563 32.40 1.04 0.90
C THR A 563 33.43 -0.06 1.11
N PHE A 564 33.87 -0.74 0.04
CA PHE A 564 34.86 -1.81 0.17
C PHE A 564 36.04 -1.32 1.01
N LEU A 565 36.42 -2.10 2.01
CA LEU A 565 37.74 -2.01 2.59
C LEU A 565 38.73 -2.64 1.61
N PHE A 566 39.27 -1.82 0.70
CA PHE A 566 40.47 -2.19 -0.06
C PHE A 566 41.56 -2.62 0.94
N THR A 567 41.94 -3.90 0.92
CA THR A 567 42.79 -4.44 1.99
C THR A 567 44.25 -4.57 1.56
N GLU A 568 44.55 -4.90 0.30
CA GLU A 568 45.95 -5.12 -0.08
C GLU A 568 46.26 -5.09 -1.59
N THR A 569 47.42 -4.53 -1.94
CA THR A 569 48.09 -4.75 -3.24
C THR A 569 49.25 -5.71 -3.04
N LYS A 570 49.27 -6.84 -3.77
CA LYS A 570 50.40 -7.79 -3.74
C LYS A 570 51.21 -7.65 -5.03
N THR A 571 52.49 -7.33 -4.91
CA THR A 571 53.39 -7.15 -6.07
C THR A 571 54.38 -8.29 -6.16
N SER A 572 54.52 -8.90 -7.34
CA SER A 572 55.52 -9.95 -7.58
C SER A 572 56.95 -9.45 -7.36
N ALA A 573 57.82 -10.35 -6.89
CA ALA A 573 59.23 -10.04 -6.58
C ALA A 573 60.00 -9.48 -7.79
N GLU A 574 59.66 -9.91 -9.01
CA GLU A 574 60.29 -9.46 -10.25
C GLU A 574 59.96 -8.02 -10.63
N ILE A 575 58.78 -7.52 -10.27
CA ILE A 575 58.45 -6.10 -10.47
C ILE A 575 59.09 -5.27 -9.37
N LEU A 576 59.15 -5.78 -8.13
CA LEU A 576 59.81 -5.11 -7.02
C LEU A 576 61.32 -4.90 -7.25
N SER A 577 61.98 -5.75 -8.06
CA SER A 577 63.41 -5.63 -8.38
C SER A 577 63.72 -4.65 -9.51
N ASP A 578 62.98 -4.72 -10.61
CA ASP A 578 63.37 -4.08 -11.89
C ASP A 578 62.33 -3.12 -12.48
N GLY A 579 61.16 -2.97 -11.84
CA GLY A 579 60.03 -2.24 -12.40
C GLY A 579 59.36 -2.96 -13.57
N THR A 580 58.62 -2.22 -14.40
CA THR A 580 57.99 -2.72 -15.63
C THR A 580 58.34 -1.82 -16.80
N SER A 581 58.92 -2.36 -17.87
CA SER A 581 59.28 -1.59 -19.06
C SER A 581 58.07 -1.30 -19.96
N SER A 582 58.13 -0.24 -20.77
CA SER A 582 57.13 0.04 -21.82
C SER A 582 57.00 -1.06 -22.88
N ASP A 583 58.00 -1.93 -23.02
CA ASP A 583 57.97 -3.09 -23.93
C ASP A 583 57.39 -4.36 -23.28
N GLU A 584 57.02 -4.28 -22.00
CA GLU A 584 56.39 -5.36 -21.24
C GLU A 584 54.89 -5.08 -21.05
N VAL A 585 54.17 -6.09 -20.58
CA VAL A 585 52.77 -5.99 -20.17
C VAL A 585 52.73 -6.06 -18.64
N LEU A 586 51.99 -5.13 -18.04
CA LEU A 586 51.61 -5.18 -16.64
C LEU A 586 50.28 -5.94 -16.53
N LEU A 587 50.30 -7.08 -15.85
CA LEU A 587 49.11 -7.86 -15.54
C LEU A 587 48.65 -7.51 -14.13
N ALA A 588 47.43 -7.00 -14.01
CA ALA A 588 46.79 -6.69 -12.75
C ALA A 588 45.62 -7.66 -12.53
N THR A 589 45.89 -8.70 -11.74
CA THR A 589 44.94 -9.78 -11.49
C THR A 589 44.10 -9.48 -10.25
N VAL A 590 42.77 -9.49 -10.41
CA VAL A 590 41.80 -9.23 -9.34
C VAL A 590 41.35 -10.54 -8.72
N SER A 591 41.40 -10.64 -7.39
CA SER A 591 40.95 -11.81 -6.61
C SER A 591 40.33 -11.35 -5.28
N VAL A 592 39.67 -12.26 -4.57
CA VAL A 592 39.22 -12.01 -3.19
C VAL A 592 40.43 -11.92 -2.23
N GLY A 593 40.24 -11.26 -1.09
CA GLY A 593 41.26 -11.01 -0.07
C GLY A 593 41.92 -12.26 0.52
N GLU A 594 43.01 -12.05 1.26
CA GLU A 594 43.79 -13.14 1.87
C GLU A 594 42.96 -13.96 2.87
N GLY A 595 42.95 -15.28 2.68
CA GLY A 595 42.19 -16.20 3.52
C GLY A 595 40.66 -16.17 3.32
N GLU A 596 40.14 -15.32 2.44
CA GLU A 596 38.72 -15.23 2.13
C GLU A 596 38.28 -16.37 1.20
N VAL A 597 37.08 -16.90 1.45
CA VAL A 597 36.38 -17.88 0.60
C VAL A 597 34.95 -17.43 0.45
N VAL A 598 34.52 -17.17 -0.79
CA VAL A 598 33.21 -16.62 -1.11
C VAL A 598 32.48 -17.52 -2.09
N ASP A 599 31.23 -17.83 -1.79
CA ASP A 599 30.27 -18.50 -2.67
C ASP A 599 29.59 -17.47 -3.58
N LEU A 600 30.30 -17.05 -4.62
CA LEU A 600 29.93 -15.91 -5.45
C LEU A 600 28.67 -16.17 -6.30
N ALA A 601 27.63 -15.38 -6.06
CA ALA A 601 26.44 -15.30 -6.92
C ALA A 601 26.51 -14.13 -7.92
N GLY A 602 27.18 -13.05 -7.51
CA GLY A 602 27.42 -11.91 -8.36
C GLY A 602 28.22 -10.83 -7.65
N TYR A 603 28.66 -9.84 -8.41
CA TYR A 603 29.29 -8.66 -7.88
C TYR A 603 29.00 -7.46 -8.78
N GLN A 604 29.22 -6.28 -8.22
CA GLN A 604 29.31 -5.05 -8.98
C GLN A 604 30.35 -4.17 -8.30
N PHE A 605 31.31 -3.63 -9.04
CA PHE A 605 32.25 -2.66 -8.49
C PHE A 605 32.96 -1.86 -9.58
N SER A 606 33.63 -0.78 -9.18
CA SER A 606 34.47 0.03 -10.04
C SER A 606 35.97 -0.19 -9.79
N VAL A 607 36.76 -0.17 -10.86
CA VAL A 607 38.22 -0.20 -10.82
C VAL A 607 38.75 1.04 -11.53
N ASN A 608 39.40 1.96 -10.80
CA ASN A 608 40.09 3.09 -11.41
C ASN A 608 41.52 2.70 -11.76
N PHE A 609 42.03 3.27 -12.85
CA PHE A 609 43.41 3.12 -13.25
C PHE A 609 44.00 4.43 -13.77
N ASP A 610 45.31 4.59 -13.58
CA ASP A 610 46.07 5.74 -14.05
C ASP A 610 46.29 5.65 -15.57
N ASP A 611 45.39 6.26 -16.33
CA ASP A 611 45.46 6.31 -17.79
C ASP A 611 46.59 7.21 -18.33
N SER A 612 47.24 8.01 -17.49
CA SER A 612 48.42 8.78 -17.89
C SER A 612 49.64 7.88 -18.01
N ASN A 613 49.70 6.81 -17.23
CA ASN A 613 50.79 5.83 -17.21
C ASN A 613 50.44 4.49 -17.88
N LEU A 614 49.17 4.12 -17.95
CA LEU A 614 48.71 2.82 -18.46
C LEU A 614 47.80 2.96 -19.69
N GLU A 615 47.88 1.98 -20.58
CA GLU A 615 46.93 1.74 -21.66
C GLU A 615 46.29 0.36 -21.44
N LEU A 616 44.97 0.30 -21.26
CA LEU A 616 44.25 -0.97 -21.14
C LEU A 616 44.21 -1.68 -22.49
N LEU A 617 44.77 -2.89 -22.57
CA LEU A 617 44.80 -3.70 -23.79
C LEU A 617 43.67 -4.72 -23.84
N ALA A 618 43.38 -5.37 -22.71
CA ALA A 618 42.41 -6.44 -22.61
C ALA A 618 41.96 -6.66 -21.16
N ILE A 619 40.82 -7.35 -21.02
CA ILE A 619 40.34 -7.93 -19.77
C ILE A 619 40.23 -9.43 -20.02
N GLU A 620 40.97 -10.24 -19.27
CA GLU A 620 41.05 -11.68 -19.46
C GLU A 620 40.29 -12.43 -18.34
N PRO A 621 39.55 -13.50 -18.67
CA PRO A 621 38.80 -14.27 -17.70
C PRO A 621 39.71 -15.08 -16.78
N GLY A 622 39.38 -15.08 -15.49
CA GLY A 622 39.95 -16.00 -14.51
C GLY A 622 39.05 -17.23 -14.33
N LYS A 623 38.74 -17.55 -13.08
CA LYS A 623 37.84 -18.66 -12.70
C LYS A 623 36.38 -18.38 -13.05
N ILE A 624 35.97 -17.12 -13.08
CA ILE A 624 34.63 -16.72 -13.52
C ILE A 624 34.60 -16.52 -15.04
N ALA A 625 33.54 -17.00 -15.67
CA ALA A 625 33.29 -16.71 -17.09
C ALA A 625 32.51 -15.40 -17.20
N PHE A 626 33.00 -14.46 -18.00
CA PHE A 626 32.31 -13.21 -18.28
C PHE A 626 32.20 -12.95 -19.80
N SER A 627 31.33 -12.00 -20.15
CA SER A 627 31.22 -11.40 -21.47
C SER A 627 31.82 -9.98 -21.48
N SER A 628 32.12 -9.44 -22.65
CA SER A 628 32.58 -8.04 -22.76
C SER A 628 31.51 -7.03 -22.29
N GLU A 629 30.24 -7.43 -22.23
CA GLU A 629 29.13 -6.57 -21.77
C GLU A 629 29.09 -6.43 -20.24
N ASP A 630 29.83 -7.25 -19.50
CA ASP A 630 29.96 -7.18 -18.05
C ASP A 630 30.96 -6.08 -17.60
N PHE A 631 31.55 -5.36 -18.56
CA PHE A 631 32.54 -4.30 -18.32
C PHE A 631 32.24 -3.06 -19.17
N VAL A 632 32.34 -1.89 -18.54
CA VAL A 632 32.27 -0.58 -19.21
C VAL A 632 33.49 0.24 -18.82
N VAL A 633 34.27 0.63 -19.82
CA VAL A 633 35.48 1.46 -19.64
C VAL A 633 35.14 2.92 -19.92
N ASP A 634 35.52 3.80 -19.01
CA ASP A 634 35.24 5.22 -19.05
C ASP A 634 36.52 6.03 -18.85
N TYR A 635 36.87 6.84 -19.85
CA TYR A 635 38.05 7.71 -19.86
C TYR A 635 37.72 9.18 -19.60
N ALA A 636 36.46 9.51 -19.29
CA ALA A 636 36.01 10.91 -19.19
C ALA A 636 36.20 11.53 -17.79
N GLY A 637 36.58 10.74 -16.78
CA GLY A 637 36.78 11.16 -15.39
C GLY A 637 38.16 11.78 -15.09
N LEU A 638 38.41 12.09 -13.80
CA LEU A 638 39.74 12.51 -13.32
C LEU A 638 40.75 11.35 -13.40
N ASP A 639 40.29 10.13 -13.15
CA ASP A 639 40.97 8.88 -13.41
C ASP A 639 40.09 8.07 -14.39
N ALA A 640 40.71 7.25 -15.24
CA ALA A 640 39.94 6.30 -16.05
C ALA A 640 39.40 5.19 -15.16
N SER A 641 38.17 4.75 -15.43
CA SER A 641 37.49 3.75 -14.61
C SER A 641 36.92 2.62 -15.45
N ILE A 642 36.84 1.43 -14.83
CA ILE A 642 36.18 0.26 -15.37
C ILE A 642 35.05 -0.07 -14.40
N ARG A 643 33.81 0.11 -14.83
CA ARG A 643 32.63 -0.38 -14.12
C ARG A 643 32.38 -1.81 -14.53
N THR A 644 32.21 -2.71 -13.57
CA THR A 644 31.93 -4.11 -13.85
C THR A 644 30.78 -4.64 -13.03
N LEU A 645 30.00 -5.52 -13.65
CA LEU A 645 28.89 -6.24 -13.05
C LEU A 645 28.89 -7.66 -13.59
N TRP A 646 28.93 -8.65 -12.71
CA TRP A 646 28.84 -10.05 -13.09
C TRP A 646 27.81 -10.77 -12.24
N ILE A 647 27.08 -11.70 -12.87
CA ILE A 647 26.17 -12.60 -12.16
C ILE A 647 26.36 -14.03 -12.64
N ASN A 648 26.10 -14.97 -11.74
CA ASN A 648 25.98 -16.37 -12.06
C ASN A 648 24.56 -16.66 -12.59
N TYR A 649 24.45 -16.93 -13.89
CA TYR A 649 23.20 -17.32 -14.53
C TYR A 649 22.80 -18.78 -14.28
N THR A 650 23.60 -19.55 -13.56
CA THR A 650 23.37 -20.98 -13.32
C THR A 650 22.99 -21.25 -11.87
N THR A 651 22.42 -22.43 -11.62
CA THR A 651 22.08 -22.88 -10.26
C THR A 651 23.26 -23.43 -9.47
N ASN A 652 24.43 -23.61 -10.10
CA ASN A 652 25.62 -24.13 -9.44
C ASN A 652 26.41 -22.98 -8.80
N PRO A 653 26.66 -22.99 -7.48
CA PRO A 653 27.41 -21.93 -6.82
C PRO A 653 28.86 -21.90 -7.31
N VAL A 654 29.40 -20.69 -7.53
CA VAL A 654 30.79 -20.49 -7.90
C VAL A 654 31.58 -20.10 -6.66
N VAL A 655 32.35 -21.05 -6.10
CA VAL A 655 33.21 -20.77 -4.95
C VAL A 655 34.53 -20.19 -5.42
N VAL A 656 34.89 -19.00 -4.94
CA VAL A 656 36.17 -18.33 -5.20
C VAL A 656 36.95 -18.15 -3.90
N GLN A 657 38.27 -18.28 -3.95
CA GLN A 657 39.18 -18.07 -2.83
C GLN A 657 40.37 -17.23 -3.28
N GLU A 658 41.26 -16.85 -2.35
CA GLU A 658 42.43 -16.00 -2.67
C GLU A 658 43.24 -16.46 -3.90
N SER A 659 43.42 -17.78 -4.09
CA SER A 659 44.19 -18.35 -5.21
C SER A 659 43.45 -18.32 -6.55
N ASP A 660 42.15 -18.03 -6.53
CA ASP A 660 41.30 -18.03 -7.70
C ASP A 660 41.16 -16.60 -8.22
N ASP A 661 41.64 -16.38 -9.43
CA ASP A 661 41.54 -15.09 -10.09
C ASP A 661 40.10 -14.88 -10.55
N LEU A 662 39.52 -13.70 -10.30
CA LEU A 662 38.24 -13.32 -10.91
C LEU A 662 38.49 -12.98 -12.38
N PHE A 663 39.38 -12.02 -12.61
CA PHE A 663 39.80 -11.60 -13.95
C PHE A 663 41.15 -10.89 -13.89
N THR A 664 41.77 -10.71 -15.05
CA THR A 664 43.05 -10.00 -15.20
C THR A 664 42.90 -8.80 -16.12
N LEU A 665 43.27 -7.63 -15.63
CA LEU A 665 43.41 -6.43 -16.43
C LEU A 665 44.81 -6.39 -17.04
N VAL A 666 44.87 -6.30 -18.38
CA VAL A 666 46.10 -6.37 -19.16
C VAL A 666 46.46 -4.96 -19.60
N PHE A 667 47.53 -4.39 -19.05
CA PHE A 667 47.96 -3.03 -19.35
C PHE A 667 49.29 -2.98 -20.10
N ARG A 668 49.39 -2.06 -21.05
CA ARG A 668 50.67 -1.59 -21.60
C ARG A 668 51.13 -0.34 -20.84
N PRO A 669 52.32 -0.34 -20.22
CA PRO A 669 52.89 0.88 -19.69
C PRO A 669 53.25 1.85 -20.83
N LYS A 670 52.82 3.10 -20.72
CA LYS A 670 53.20 4.17 -21.67
C LYS A 670 54.66 4.60 -21.50
N TYR A 671 55.20 4.40 -20.30
CA TYR A 671 56.58 4.67 -19.91
C TYR A 671 57.08 3.57 -18.96
N ASN A 672 58.40 3.49 -18.73
CA ASN A 672 58.95 2.57 -17.74
C ASN A 672 58.43 2.93 -16.33
N LEU A 673 57.78 1.97 -15.67
CA LEU A 673 57.20 2.13 -14.33
C LEU A 673 58.19 1.65 -13.28
N ALA A 674 58.63 2.57 -12.42
CA ALA A 674 59.49 2.25 -11.27
C ALA A 674 58.70 2.04 -9.96
N ASN A 675 57.42 2.45 -9.93
CA ASN A 675 56.52 2.31 -8.80
C ASN A 675 55.13 1.93 -9.32
N LEU A 676 54.46 1.01 -8.63
CA LEU A 676 53.10 0.56 -8.96
C LEU A 676 52.03 1.13 -8.02
N ASN A 677 52.43 1.86 -6.97
CA ASN A 677 51.50 2.42 -6.02
C ASN A 677 50.59 3.45 -6.70
N GLY A 678 49.28 3.29 -6.48
CA GLY A 678 48.26 4.21 -7.01
C GLY A 678 47.94 4.02 -8.50
N LEU A 679 48.52 3.02 -9.18
CA LEU A 679 48.19 2.75 -10.58
C LEU A 679 46.79 2.16 -10.77
N ILE A 680 46.30 1.41 -9.78
CA ILE A 680 44.97 0.83 -9.75
C ILE A 680 44.40 1.05 -8.35
N SER A 681 43.13 1.39 -8.28
CA SER A 681 42.35 1.45 -7.05
C SER A 681 40.94 0.91 -7.30
N PHE A 682 40.29 0.42 -6.24
CA PHE A 682 38.87 0.06 -6.30
C PHE A 682 38.02 1.17 -5.70
N GLY A 683 36.77 1.26 -6.16
CA GLY A 683 35.84 2.29 -5.74
C GLY A 683 36.20 3.66 -6.30
N GLY A 684 35.46 4.71 -5.92
CA GLY A 684 35.79 6.09 -6.27
C GLY A 684 34.91 6.74 -7.33
N ALA A 685 34.07 5.97 -8.04
CA ALA A 685 32.90 6.54 -8.70
C ALA A 685 31.85 6.82 -7.62
N THR A 686 31.63 8.09 -7.28
CA THR A 686 30.67 8.50 -6.22
C THR A 686 29.26 7.96 -6.44
N ASP A 687 28.95 7.57 -7.68
CA ASP A 687 27.60 7.19 -8.10
C ASP A 687 27.53 5.71 -8.56
N PHE A 688 28.56 4.90 -8.32
CA PHE A 688 28.56 3.46 -8.62
C PHE A 688 28.85 2.65 -7.36
N LYS A 689 27.83 1.93 -6.90
CA LYS A 689 27.92 1.16 -5.65
C LYS A 689 28.73 -0.11 -5.85
N ASP A 690 29.41 -0.47 -4.79
CA ASP A 690 30.42 -1.51 -4.72
C ASP A 690 29.88 -2.64 -3.81
N LEU A 691 29.72 -3.86 -4.33
CA LEU A 691 29.13 -5.00 -3.57
C LEU A 691 29.53 -6.38 -4.12
N ILE A 692 29.60 -7.35 -3.22
CA ILE A 692 29.75 -8.79 -3.51
C ILE A 692 28.55 -9.51 -2.90
N ILE A 693 27.94 -10.41 -3.67
CA ILE A 693 26.73 -11.14 -3.27
C ILE A 693 27.04 -12.63 -3.23
N SER A 694 26.72 -13.24 -2.09
CA SER A 694 26.80 -14.69 -1.87
C SER A 694 25.62 -15.43 -2.50
N SER A 695 25.72 -16.76 -2.61
CA SER A 695 24.64 -17.62 -3.13
C SER A 695 23.36 -17.61 -2.29
N GLU A 696 23.47 -17.18 -1.03
CA GLU A 696 22.37 -16.96 -0.09
C GLU A 696 21.73 -15.56 -0.19
N ASP A 697 22.01 -14.77 -1.24
CA ASP A 697 21.52 -13.40 -1.43
C ASP A 697 21.92 -12.42 -0.32
N LYS A 698 23.02 -12.71 0.37
CA LYS A 698 23.60 -11.84 1.39
C LYS A 698 24.75 -11.05 0.80
N LEU A 699 24.76 -9.76 1.12
CA LEU A 699 25.93 -8.90 0.95
C LEU A 699 27.10 -9.50 1.74
N ASN A 700 28.24 -9.61 1.07
CA ASN A 700 29.46 -10.15 1.66
C ASN A 700 30.48 -9.02 1.82
N SER A 701 31.06 -8.91 3.01
CA SER A 701 32.10 -7.92 3.34
C SER A 701 33.50 -8.34 2.89
N ALA A 702 33.61 -9.40 2.08
CA ALA A 702 34.87 -9.87 1.52
C ALA A 702 35.56 -8.72 0.75
N SER A 703 36.86 -8.63 0.94
CA SER A 703 37.65 -7.62 0.25
C SER A 703 38.18 -8.09 -1.09
N LEU A 704 38.57 -7.11 -1.91
CA LEU A 704 39.26 -7.32 -3.16
C LEU A 704 40.74 -6.98 -3.01
N GLN A 705 41.58 -7.75 -3.69
CA GLN A 705 43.01 -7.50 -3.83
C GLN A 705 43.43 -7.50 -5.30
N VAL A 706 44.48 -6.73 -5.60
CA VAL A 706 45.16 -6.76 -6.90
C VAL A 706 46.54 -7.41 -6.76
N LYS A 707 46.82 -8.38 -7.61
CA LYS A 707 48.14 -8.99 -7.75
C LYS A 707 48.81 -8.50 -9.04
N TYR A 708 49.96 -7.85 -8.91
CA TYR A 708 50.74 -7.41 -10.06
C TYR A 708 51.79 -8.45 -10.47
N SER A 709 51.74 -8.85 -11.74
CA SER A 709 52.80 -9.61 -12.41
C SER A 709 53.18 -8.94 -13.74
N LYS A 710 54.36 -9.24 -14.25
CA LYS A 710 54.79 -8.75 -15.57
C LYS A 710 54.88 -9.92 -16.53
N ALA A 711 54.48 -9.69 -17.77
CA ALA A 711 54.70 -10.60 -18.88
C ALA A 711 55.43 -9.84 -19.98
N THR A 712 56.37 -10.49 -20.67
CA THR A 712 56.99 -9.87 -21.84
C THR A 712 55.98 -9.93 -23.00
N ILE A 713 55.78 -8.82 -23.73
CA ILE A 713 55.06 -8.87 -25.02
C ILE A 713 55.88 -9.79 -25.93
N LYS A 714 55.40 -11.01 -26.20
CA LYS A 714 56.10 -11.95 -27.07
C LYS A 714 55.22 -12.46 -28.21
N ASP A 715 55.86 -12.48 -29.37
CA ASP A 715 55.48 -12.90 -30.73
C ASP A 715 54.39 -12.16 -31.47
N PHE A 716 53.24 -11.83 -30.87
CA PHE A 716 52.20 -11.09 -31.60
C PHE A 716 51.21 -10.32 -30.71
N VAL A 717 50.63 -9.25 -31.25
CA VAL A 717 49.59 -8.43 -30.60
C VAL A 717 48.36 -8.42 -31.50
N ILE A 718 47.24 -8.95 -31.01
CA ILE A 718 45.94 -8.75 -31.68
C ILE A 718 45.55 -7.29 -31.51
N LYS A 719 45.33 -6.59 -32.64
CA LYS A 719 44.97 -5.17 -32.66
C LYS A 719 43.46 -4.99 -32.66
N GLU A 720 42.73 -5.66 -33.55
CA GLU A 720 41.28 -5.50 -33.73
C GLU A 720 40.67 -6.73 -34.44
N ALA A 721 39.39 -7.01 -34.20
CA ALA A 721 38.55 -7.86 -35.07
C ALA A 721 37.52 -6.96 -35.75
N TYR A 722 37.68 -6.67 -37.04
CA TYR A 722 36.81 -5.73 -37.75
C TYR A 722 35.66 -6.44 -38.45
N GLY A 723 34.49 -5.81 -38.42
CA GLY A 723 33.24 -6.42 -38.84
C GLY A 723 32.60 -7.27 -37.74
N ASN A 724 33.01 -7.16 -36.48
CA ASN A 724 32.37 -7.80 -35.33
C ASN A 724 31.33 -6.85 -34.69
N PRO A 725 30.02 -7.15 -34.68
CA PRO A 725 29.35 -8.37 -35.14
C PRO A 725 29.34 -8.56 -36.67
N PHE A 726 29.60 -9.78 -37.16
CA PHE A 726 29.60 -10.11 -38.60
C PHE A 726 28.39 -10.97 -38.96
N THR A 727 27.84 -10.83 -40.17
CA THR A 727 26.75 -11.71 -40.64
C THR A 727 27.33 -13.02 -41.17
N GLY A 728 26.58 -14.12 -41.09
CA GLY A 728 27.02 -15.42 -41.62
C GLY A 728 27.32 -15.46 -43.13
N SER A 729 26.98 -14.38 -43.85
CA SER A 729 27.28 -14.17 -45.27
C SER A 729 28.50 -13.28 -45.53
N GLY A 730 29.05 -12.60 -44.51
CA GLY A 730 30.22 -11.74 -44.59
C GLY A 730 31.53 -12.43 -44.17
N ASN A 731 32.66 -11.98 -44.72
CA ASN A 731 33.98 -12.46 -44.31
C ASN A 731 34.38 -11.83 -42.97
N LEU A 732 35.05 -12.61 -42.12
CA LEU A 732 35.56 -12.17 -40.83
C LEU A 732 37.01 -11.68 -40.98
N HIS A 733 37.35 -10.52 -40.42
CA HIS A 733 38.70 -9.95 -40.46
C HIS A 733 39.35 -9.90 -39.07
N LEU A 734 40.55 -10.47 -38.94
CA LEU A 734 41.35 -10.43 -37.72
C LEU A 734 42.68 -9.70 -37.99
N LYS A 735 42.88 -8.55 -37.33
CA LYS A 735 44.15 -7.80 -37.41
C LYS A 735 45.12 -8.25 -36.33
N ILE A 736 46.26 -8.77 -36.77
CA ILE A 736 47.32 -9.30 -35.91
C ILE A 736 48.65 -8.62 -36.25
N GLU A 737 49.29 -8.01 -35.27
CA GLU A 737 50.66 -7.53 -35.40
C GLU A 737 51.64 -8.62 -34.99
N MET A 738 52.43 -9.12 -35.92
CA MET A 738 53.49 -10.10 -35.65
C MET A 738 54.79 -9.38 -35.27
N LYS A 739 55.34 -9.70 -34.10
CA LYS A 739 56.65 -9.25 -33.61
C LYS A 739 57.78 -10.20 -34.01
N GLU A 740 57.46 -11.46 -34.30
CA GLU A 740 58.39 -12.48 -34.85
C GLU A 740 57.68 -13.32 -35.92
N LEU A 741 58.43 -13.91 -36.85
CA LEU A 741 57.87 -14.78 -37.90
C LEU A 741 57.67 -16.21 -37.36
N LYS A 742 56.42 -16.55 -37.02
CA LYS A 742 56.01 -17.86 -36.51
C LYS A 742 54.71 -18.34 -37.18
N GLU A 743 54.48 -19.65 -37.13
CA GLU A 743 53.22 -20.26 -37.55
C GLU A 743 52.12 -19.92 -36.54
N VAL A 744 50.94 -19.55 -37.05
CA VAL A 744 49.79 -19.12 -36.26
C VAL A 744 48.60 -20.00 -36.58
N THR A 745 48.03 -20.64 -35.56
CA THR A 745 46.79 -21.40 -35.62
C THR A 745 45.64 -20.57 -35.06
N ILE A 746 44.52 -20.44 -35.78
CA ILE A 746 43.29 -19.81 -35.32
C ILE A 746 42.22 -20.88 -35.18
N LEU A 747 41.76 -21.12 -33.96
CA LEU A 747 40.60 -21.92 -33.61
C LEU A 747 39.40 -20.98 -33.40
N LEU A 748 38.26 -21.24 -34.03
CA LEU A 748 36.99 -20.60 -33.70
C LEU A 748 36.04 -21.68 -33.16
N GLN A 749 35.26 -21.35 -32.13
CA GLN A 749 34.35 -22.25 -31.44
C GLN A 749 33.00 -21.56 -31.17
N ASP A 750 31.88 -22.22 -31.46
CA ASP A 750 30.56 -21.73 -31.05
C ASP A 750 30.16 -22.18 -29.64
N GLN A 751 29.05 -21.64 -29.12
CA GLN A 751 28.55 -21.97 -27.78
C GLN A 751 28.14 -23.45 -27.60
N GLN A 752 27.93 -24.17 -28.70
CA GLN A 752 27.60 -25.60 -28.71
C GLN A 752 28.84 -26.49 -28.86
N GLY A 753 30.02 -25.88 -28.91
CA GLY A 753 31.31 -26.56 -28.98
C GLY A 753 31.72 -27.00 -30.38
N GLN A 754 31.05 -26.56 -31.45
CA GLN A 754 31.51 -26.80 -32.82
C GLN A 754 32.72 -25.92 -33.11
N THR A 755 33.74 -26.47 -33.77
CA THR A 755 35.02 -25.79 -33.97
C THR A 755 35.48 -25.77 -35.41
N VAL A 756 36.22 -24.73 -35.78
CA VAL A 756 37.05 -24.67 -37.00
C VAL A 756 38.46 -24.23 -36.63
N MET A 757 39.47 -24.91 -37.18
CA MET A 757 40.89 -24.56 -37.02
C MET A 757 41.48 -24.15 -38.36
N LEU A 758 42.31 -23.11 -38.35
CA LEU A 758 42.96 -22.51 -39.52
C LEU A 758 44.43 -22.26 -39.20
N ASP A 759 45.34 -22.76 -40.03
CA ASP A 759 46.79 -22.59 -39.83
C ASP A 759 47.36 -21.62 -40.88
N PHE A 760 48.22 -20.70 -40.42
CA PHE A 760 48.84 -19.64 -41.22
C PHE A 760 50.36 -19.63 -41.02
N ASN A 761 51.11 -19.75 -42.13
CA ASN A 761 52.57 -19.93 -42.10
C ASN A 761 53.28 -18.82 -42.90
N ASP A 762 52.53 -17.86 -43.44
CA ASP A 762 52.96 -16.82 -44.38
C ASP A 762 52.72 -15.39 -43.87
N LEU A 763 52.39 -15.23 -42.58
CA LEU A 763 52.24 -13.91 -41.96
C LEU A 763 53.56 -13.15 -41.96
N LEU A 764 53.49 -11.84 -42.24
CA LEU A 764 54.63 -10.94 -42.30
C LEU A 764 54.93 -10.33 -40.93
N LEU A 765 56.18 -9.91 -40.72
CA LEU A 765 56.53 -9.10 -39.54
C LEU A 765 55.80 -7.74 -39.60
N GLY A 766 55.20 -7.31 -38.50
CA GLY A 766 54.32 -6.14 -38.44
C GLY A 766 52.85 -6.51 -38.61
N ASP A 767 52.04 -5.59 -39.12
CA ASP A 767 50.59 -5.75 -39.20
C ASP A 767 50.14 -6.70 -40.31
N ASN A 768 49.27 -7.64 -39.95
CA ASN A 768 48.60 -8.57 -40.84
C ASN A 768 47.08 -8.42 -40.68
N ASP A 769 46.36 -8.56 -41.80
CA ASP A 769 44.89 -8.61 -41.84
C ASP A 769 44.51 -9.98 -42.39
N ILE A 770 43.95 -10.83 -41.52
CA ILE A 770 43.56 -12.19 -41.84
C ILE A 770 42.08 -12.19 -42.20
N GLU A 771 41.79 -12.46 -43.47
CA GLU A 771 40.43 -12.60 -43.99
C GLU A 771 39.99 -14.07 -43.94
N ILE A 772 38.97 -14.37 -43.14
CA ILE A 772 38.35 -15.68 -42.99
C ILE A 772 37.04 -15.68 -43.81
N PRO A 773 36.95 -16.46 -44.91
CA PRO A 773 35.76 -16.49 -45.75
C PRO A 773 34.51 -16.96 -45.01
N ALA A 774 33.35 -16.37 -45.32
CA ALA A 774 32.05 -16.76 -44.76
C ALA A 774 31.78 -18.27 -44.90
N SER A 775 32.18 -18.87 -46.03
CA SER A 775 32.06 -20.30 -46.31
C SER A 775 32.87 -21.21 -45.38
N THR A 776 33.78 -20.66 -44.58
CA THR A 776 34.60 -21.39 -43.61
C THR A 776 33.95 -21.44 -42.23
N VAL A 777 33.05 -20.49 -41.94
CA VAL A 777 32.39 -20.32 -40.65
C VAL A 777 30.87 -20.48 -40.72
N TYR A 778 30.32 -20.78 -41.91
CA TYR A 778 28.86 -20.85 -42.13
C TYR A 778 28.16 -21.87 -41.23
N PHE A 779 28.83 -22.97 -40.88
CA PHE A 779 28.25 -24.07 -40.08
C PHE A 779 28.24 -23.81 -38.58
N LEU A 780 29.08 -22.88 -38.09
CA LEU A 780 29.06 -22.46 -36.68
C LEU A 780 27.72 -21.77 -36.39
N GLN A 781 27.17 -21.93 -35.19
CA GLN A 781 25.92 -21.25 -34.83
C GLN A 781 26.06 -19.72 -34.79
N ASN A 782 24.94 -19.02 -35.00
CA ASN A 782 24.88 -17.58 -34.76
C ASN A 782 24.91 -17.31 -33.24
N GLY A 783 25.43 -16.16 -32.83
CA GLY A 783 25.71 -15.80 -31.45
C GLY A 783 27.20 -15.57 -31.21
N SER A 784 27.64 -15.67 -29.96
CA SER A 784 29.06 -15.53 -29.62
C SER A 784 29.88 -16.71 -30.15
N LEU A 785 30.95 -16.41 -30.88
CA LEU A 785 32.03 -17.33 -31.20
C LEU A 785 33.27 -16.96 -30.40
N PHE A 786 33.87 -17.96 -29.77
CA PHE A 786 35.16 -17.86 -29.11
C PHE A 786 36.25 -18.11 -30.15
N TYR A 787 37.18 -17.19 -30.30
CA TYR A 787 38.38 -17.43 -31.08
C TYR A 787 39.57 -17.66 -30.16
N THR A 788 40.49 -18.51 -30.59
CA THR A 788 41.75 -18.80 -29.95
C THR A 788 42.83 -18.78 -31.02
N ILE A 789 43.76 -17.84 -30.93
CA ILE A 789 44.93 -17.71 -31.80
C ILE A 789 46.14 -18.24 -31.04
N ALA A 790 46.80 -19.26 -31.58
CA ALA A 790 47.92 -19.93 -30.99
C ALA A 790 49.14 -19.90 -31.90
N THR A 791 50.33 -19.85 -31.31
CA THR A 791 51.60 -20.25 -31.93
C THR A 791 52.10 -21.51 -31.22
N ASP A 792 53.30 -21.97 -31.58
CA ASP A 792 53.99 -23.05 -30.87
C ASP A 792 54.29 -22.75 -29.39
N GLU A 793 54.31 -21.46 -29.00
CA GLU A 793 54.68 -21.02 -27.66
C GLU A 793 53.60 -20.16 -26.96
N TYR A 794 52.56 -19.72 -27.66
CA TYR A 794 51.57 -18.77 -27.12
C TYR A 794 50.14 -19.10 -27.53
N VAL A 795 49.17 -18.66 -26.72
CA VAL A 795 47.73 -18.81 -26.98
C VAL A 795 47.02 -17.54 -26.51
N LYS A 796 46.22 -16.92 -27.38
CA LYS A 796 45.37 -15.76 -27.09
C LYS A 796 43.94 -16.05 -27.48
N SER A 797 42.98 -15.74 -26.62
CA SER A 797 41.56 -15.96 -26.92
C SER A 797 40.75 -14.68 -26.85
N GLY A 798 39.58 -14.65 -27.49
CA GLY A 798 38.62 -13.57 -27.40
C GLY A 798 37.28 -13.99 -27.99
N THR A 799 36.34 -13.03 -28.08
CA THR A 799 34.98 -13.31 -28.54
C THR A 799 34.60 -12.41 -29.70
N ILE A 800 33.92 -12.98 -30.69
CA ILE A 800 33.28 -12.28 -31.81
C ILE A 800 31.83 -12.70 -31.91
N ILE A 801 30.95 -11.86 -32.45
CA ILE A 801 29.52 -12.12 -32.58
C ILE A 801 29.21 -12.42 -34.05
N LYS A 802 28.60 -13.57 -34.30
CA LYS A 802 28.04 -13.97 -35.60
C LYS A 802 26.53 -13.71 -35.60
N MET A 803 26.04 -12.86 -36.48
CA MET A 803 24.63 -12.59 -36.72
C MET A 803 24.11 -13.40 -37.92
N GLU A 804 22.78 -13.51 -38.05
CA GLU A 804 22.12 -14.14 -39.21
C GLU A 804 22.60 -13.59 -40.56
#